data_AF-A0A0D2DC50-F1
#
_entry.id   AF-A0A0D2DC50-F1
#
_cell.length_a   1.000
_cell.length_b   1.000
_cell.length_c   1.000
_cell.angle_alpha   90.00
_cell.angle_beta   90.00
_cell.angle_gamma   90.00
#
_symmetry.space_group_name_H-M   'P 1'
#
loop_
_entity.id
_entity.type
_entity.pdbx_description
1 polymer ?
#
loop_
_entity_poly.entity_id
_entity_poly.type
_entity_poly.pdbx_seq_one_letter_code
_entity_poly.pdbx_strand_id
1 'polypeptide(L)'
;MAPGDGNSVAVGVRGLEEFADHFGSSGVKSWNRLIRQWSDLDDCDHMVQARTGLACDPQKVYTTFKKAESAMLLIHKPPQAFIVSKLFTLFLHHYAFQPTLEDTAVAMASGSFERQTAQPVEPLFTFEILAAKEITQDMVQEAAALFSRAYGIWGPQAEKMMGTFAKHGRRVRMSPGRLREECLPDRADNYFVRAMAGNNLVGHALATCWNSAGHQVCWVTQLCVDLQYRRRRLATRLLSKLREGRENCTFGILSSHPAAILTALRSFGCGLEEVDLRVVREHAKDVMESSPVRYIRSARLSGSLFVEGAPQGVICCADTNFWVDHGEPAKALAEVRARGLGWPFGDLPDGHEYLLLAKTRPPKCIIIFIAAFGAGFGLTANCDTLIQLPHYSIPRIAKHNLEQPPRPSHHCASQQLAVMTLIVRLLTTLLWLIGISIVTNIVKQLFFRDPHRPPVVWHWVPLIGSTVDYGQDPYKFFFKCREKYGDFFTFGLLGMKVTVYLGAKGNNFILNGKLKDLNAEEVYGPLTVPVFGRGVVYDVDNARFMDQKRLLKEGFTSQNLRAYVPQFVKETEQYINTNAVFRGEGGVCDISTVLSEISLYAAAGSLQGKEVRDSFDSSFATYYRHLDDGFAPANFMFPWLPTPVNRRRDRAQRMMAKLYMDIIRQRRSTGNQDGSHDMLWALMDGRYRDGTPLSDEETANLMIALLMGGQHNTAASGTWIMLHLAHRPHLIEELYQEQLDVLGDQDPTYDTLQKLTLHNNVIKETLRLHSPIHSIMRKVKQPMPIPDTDVVVPAGNILLAAPGVPSRCEEFFPDPMAWNPHRWDKPDETDAEAQTQSQLNEKRDDNDTVDYGYGAVSSKAVNSPYLPFGAGRHRCVGETFAYAQLGAILATMVRLLRWGQVDPGAPVPATDYSSMFSRPMHPATIKWQRRH
;
A
#
# COMPACT_ATOMS: atom_id res chain seq x y z
N MET A 1 44.71 -36.99 23.41
CA MET A 1 45.40 -36.00 24.26
C MET A 1 46.39 -35.26 23.38
N ALA A 2 46.34 -33.93 23.42
CA ALA A 2 46.72 -32.99 22.34
C ALA A 2 48.23 -32.83 22.09
N PRO A 3 48.57 -32.33 20.89
CA PRO A 3 49.31 -31.05 20.81
C PRO A 3 48.70 -30.11 19.75
N GLY A 4 48.91 -28.80 19.89
CA GLY A 4 48.43 -27.80 18.93
C GLY A 4 49.22 -26.50 19.02
N ASP A 5 50.18 -26.35 18.10
CA ASP A 5 51.07 -25.20 17.92
C ASP A 5 50.36 -23.97 17.33
N GLY A 6 50.97 -22.80 17.59
CA GLY A 6 50.47 -21.49 17.19
C GLY A 6 50.78 -21.05 15.76
N ASN A 7 50.09 -19.98 15.33
CA ASN A 7 50.63 -18.92 14.47
C ASN A 7 49.66 -17.72 14.41
N SER A 8 50.25 -16.52 14.39
CA SER A 8 49.68 -15.17 14.40
C SER A 8 49.09 -14.72 13.05
N VAL A 9 48.01 -13.90 13.04
CA VAL A 9 47.74 -12.82 12.04
C VAL A 9 46.80 -11.74 12.64
N ALA A 10 47.13 -10.46 12.41
CA ALA A 10 46.44 -9.24 12.86
C ALA A 10 45.34 -8.74 11.89
N VAL A 11 44.23 -8.20 12.43
CA VAL A 11 43.22 -7.28 11.81
C VAL A 11 42.46 -6.64 12.99
N GLY A 12 42.09 -5.36 13.10
CA GLY A 12 42.03 -4.16 12.28
C GLY A 12 41.10 -3.17 13.02
N VAL A 13 41.43 -1.87 13.04
CA VAL A 13 41.09 -0.91 14.11
C VAL A 13 40.01 0.12 13.71
N ARG A 14 39.03 0.31 14.63
CA ARG A 14 38.21 1.50 15.00
C ARG A 14 37.16 2.11 14.04
N GLY A 15 35.94 2.23 14.57
CA GLY A 15 35.17 3.48 14.46
C GLY A 15 33.64 3.41 14.42
N LEU A 16 32.97 2.85 15.46
CA LEU A 16 31.63 3.23 15.99
C LEU A 16 31.16 2.25 17.11
N GLU A 17 32.08 1.84 18.01
CA GLU A 17 31.85 0.81 19.03
C GLU A 17 31.99 1.33 20.49
N GLU A 18 31.61 2.58 20.79
CA GLU A 18 31.67 3.11 22.17
C GLU A 18 30.29 3.48 22.76
N PHE A 19 29.22 2.75 22.41
CA PHE A 19 27.91 2.91 23.10
C PHE A 19 27.17 1.60 23.42
N ALA A 20 27.82 0.43 23.30
CA ALA A 20 27.18 -0.87 23.59
C ALA A 20 27.92 -1.76 24.61
N ASP A 21 29.09 -1.36 25.10
CA ASP A 21 29.92 -2.16 26.02
C ASP A 21 29.70 -1.87 27.52
N HIS A 22 28.45 -1.66 27.94
CA HIS A 22 28.09 -1.59 29.37
C HIS A 22 26.94 -2.51 29.80
N PHE A 23 26.46 -3.40 28.93
CA PHE A 23 25.52 -4.45 29.33
C PHE A 23 26.02 -5.81 28.88
N GLY A 24 26.62 -6.53 29.83
CA GLY A 24 27.11 -7.89 29.68
C GLY A 24 26.07 -8.88 29.19
N SER A 25 26.57 -10.06 28.84
CA SER A 25 25.97 -11.22 28.16
C SER A 25 24.65 -11.80 28.73
N SER A 26 23.99 -11.12 29.66
CA SER A 26 22.62 -11.39 30.14
C SER A 26 21.56 -10.45 29.54
N GLY A 27 21.94 -9.33 28.92
CA GLY A 27 21.03 -8.30 28.40
C GLY A 27 20.29 -8.67 27.10
N VAL A 28 20.94 -9.37 26.17
CA VAL A 28 20.38 -9.66 24.83
C VAL A 28 19.30 -10.77 24.85
N LYS A 29 19.37 -11.69 25.82
CA LYS A 29 18.30 -12.68 26.09
C LYS A 29 17.15 -12.12 26.94
N SER A 30 17.38 -11.00 27.64
CA SER A 30 16.34 -10.26 28.37
C SER A 30 15.60 -9.31 27.42
N TRP A 31 16.30 -8.63 26.51
CA TRP A 31 15.72 -7.74 25.50
C TRP A 31 14.85 -8.48 24.48
N ASN A 32 15.27 -9.67 24.02
CA ASN A 32 14.42 -10.53 23.18
C ASN A 32 13.23 -11.17 23.94
N ARG A 33 13.32 -11.29 25.28
CA ARG A 33 12.19 -11.69 26.13
C ARG A 33 11.25 -10.52 26.41
N LEU A 34 11.77 -9.29 26.54
CA LEU A 34 11.01 -8.05 26.70
C LEU A 34 10.32 -7.64 25.40
N ILE A 35 10.92 -7.82 24.22
CA ILE A 35 10.23 -7.65 22.92
C ILE A 35 9.10 -8.68 22.78
N ARG A 36 9.32 -9.94 23.18
CA ARG A 36 8.28 -10.99 23.16
C ARG A 36 7.20 -10.78 24.22
N GLN A 37 7.54 -10.26 25.41
CA GLN A 37 6.57 -9.87 26.43
C GLN A 37 5.82 -8.58 26.05
N TRP A 38 6.42 -7.69 25.26
CA TRP A 38 5.76 -6.48 24.73
C TRP A 38 4.90 -6.75 23.49
N SER A 39 5.09 -7.89 22.79
CA SER A 39 4.14 -8.34 21.76
C SER A 39 2.92 -9.06 22.33
N ASP A 40 2.97 -9.45 23.61
CA ASP A 40 1.92 -10.17 24.33
C ASP A 40 1.19 -9.29 25.38
N LEU A 41 1.40 -7.96 25.36
CA LEU A 41 0.74 -6.97 26.22
C LEU A 41 -0.21 -6.09 25.42
N ASP A 42 -1.32 -6.68 24.94
CA ASP A 42 -2.47 -5.97 24.34
C ASP A 42 -3.52 -5.53 25.39
N ASP A 43 -3.21 -5.62 26.68
CA ASP A 43 -4.09 -5.22 27.80
C ASP A 43 -3.37 -4.22 28.72
N CYS A 44 -3.37 -2.92 28.42
CA CYS A 44 -3.16 -1.81 29.38
C CYS A 44 -3.30 -0.40 28.73
N ASP A 45 -4.44 -0.10 28.08
CA ASP A 45 -4.80 1.25 27.62
C ASP A 45 -5.93 1.84 28.52
N HIS A 46 -5.66 1.97 29.81
CA HIS A 46 -6.50 2.73 30.76
C HIS A 46 -5.61 3.54 31.70
N MET A 47 -5.18 4.72 31.25
CA MET A 47 -4.89 5.93 32.06
C MET A 47 -4.12 6.92 31.16
N VAL A 48 -4.50 8.20 31.21
CA VAL A 48 -3.89 9.35 30.48
C VAL A 48 -4.47 9.62 29.08
N GLN A 49 -5.72 10.09 29.01
CA GLN A 49 -6.16 11.08 28.00
C GLN A 49 -7.55 11.66 28.33
N ALA A 50 -7.56 12.61 29.27
CA ALA A 50 -8.68 13.53 29.48
C ALA A 50 -8.06 14.90 29.81
N ARG A 51 -7.84 15.73 28.78
CA ARG A 51 -7.59 17.19 28.84
C ARG A 51 -6.98 17.64 27.51
N THR A 52 -7.82 18.14 26.60
CA THR A 52 -7.59 19.16 25.55
C THR A 52 -8.59 18.94 24.42
N GLY A 53 -9.83 19.40 24.62
CA GLY A 53 -10.82 19.47 23.55
C GLY A 53 -10.54 20.70 22.68
N LEU A 54 -10.18 20.50 21.41
CA LEU A 54 -10.30 21.49 20.32
C LEU A 54 -10.11 20.75 18.98
N ALA A 55 -11.18 20.67 18.19
CA ALA A 55 -11.15 20.21 16.81
C ALA A 55 -10.67 21.38 15.91
N CYS A 56 -9.67 21.13 15.07
CA CYS A 56 -9.16 22.12 14.11
C CYS A 56 -9.42 21.63 12.68
N ASP A 57 -10.09 22.48 11.90
CA ASP A 57 -10.45 22.31 10.50
C ASP A 57 -9.19 22.15 9.60
N PRO A 58 -8.99 20.98 8.94
CA PRO A 58 -7.83 20.71 8.09
C PRO A 58 -7.66 21.70 6.93
N GLN A 59 -8.74 22.29 6.43
CA GLN A 59 -8.72 23.20 5.29
C GLN A 59 -8.21 24.61 5.68
N LYS A 60 -8.50 25.05 6.90
CA LYS A 60 -7.97 26.30 7.48
C LYS A 60 -6.49 26.22 7.83
N VAL A 61 -6.01 25.06 8.29
CA VAL A 61 -4.58 24.84 8.55
C VAL A 61 -3.79 24.91 7.22
N TYR A 62 -4.30 24.28 6.16
CA TYR A 62 -3.67 24.33 4.83
C TYR A 62 -3.61 25.74 4.23
N THR A 63 -4.70 26.51 4.30
CA THR A 63 -4.71 27.90 3.78
C THR A 63 -3.84 28.85 4.60
N THR A 64 -3.74 28.64 5.91
CA THR A 64 -2.85 29.43 6.78
C THR A 64 -1.38 29.11 6.49
N PHE A 65 -1.03 27.84 6.25
CA PHE A 65 0.31 27.43 5.86
C PHE A 65 0.73 27.99 4.49
N LYS A 66 -0.16 27.94 3.48
CA LYS A 66 0.11 28.54 2.16
C LYS A 66 0.27 30.06 2.21
N LYS A 67 -0.48 30.75 3.08
CA LYS A 67 -0.31 32.20 3.29
C LYS A 67 1.01 32.53 4.01
N ALA A 68 1.47 31.69 4.93
CA ALA A 68 2.77 31.84 5.58
C ALA A 68 3.94 31.56 4.61
N GLU A 69 3.81 30.57 3.73
CA GLU A 69 4.80 30.25 2.69
C GLU A 69 4.91 31.39 1.65
N SER A 70 3.77 32.00 1.29
CA SER A 70 3.73 33.16 0.39
C SER A 70 4.30 34.44 1.03
N ALA A 71 4.19 34.59 2.35
CA ALA A 71 4.77 35.73 3.08
C ALA A 71 6.29 35.57 3.34
N MET A 72 6.79 34.33 3.44
CA MET A 72 8.23 34.05 3.56
C MET A 72 9.03 34.27 2.26
N LEU A 73 8.36 34.27 1.11
CA LEU A 73 8.97 34.55 -0.20
C LEU A 73 9.31 36.04 -0.43
N LEU A 74 8.95 36.93 0.49
CA LEU A 74 9.18 38.39 0.38
C LEU A 74 10.35 38.93 1.23
N ILE A 75 11.19 38.08 1.84
CA ILE A 75 12.31 38.54 2.69
C ILE A 75 13.64 37.93 2.23
N HIS A 76 14.51 38.76 1.63
CA HIS A 76 15.87 38.43 1.22
C HIS A 76 16.79 38.11 2.42
N LYS A 77 16.92 36.83 2.86
CA LYS A 77 17.97 36.30 3.79
C LYS A 77 18.23 34.77 3.55
N PRO A 78 19.37 34.19 4.00
CA PRO A 78 20.14 33.14 3.28
C PRO A 78 19.52 31.71 3.26
N PRO A 79 20.04 30.79 2.41
CA PRO A 79 19.38 29.53 1.97
C PRO A 79 19.11 28.45 3.05
N GLN A 80 19.50 28.67 4.30
CA GLN A 80 19.57 27.62 5.32
C GLN A 80 18.23 27.35 6.03
N ALA A 81 17.35 28.36 6.14
CA ALA A 81 16.02 28.20 6.72
C ALA A 81 15.05 27.43 5.79
N PHE A 82 15.31 27.45 4.48
CA PHE A 82 14.46 26.84 3.46
C PHE A 82 14.55 25.29 3.45
N ILE A 83 15.71 24.74 3.83
CA ILE A 83 15.96 23.29 3.79
C ILE A 83 15.29 22.58 4.98
N VAL A 84 15.32 23.17 6.18
CA VAL A 84 14.67 22.60 7.36
C VAL A 84 13.15 22.69 7.24
N SER A 85 12.63 23.81 6.72
CA SER A 85 11.21 23.95 6.39
C SER A 85 10.78 22.93 5.33
N LYS A 86 11.51 22.78 4.21
CA LYS A 86 11.18 21.78 3.19
C LYS A 86 11.30 20.34 3.68
N LEU A 87 12.27 20.00 4.53
CA LEU A 87 12.39 18.66 5.11
C LEU A 87 11.25 18.36 6.07
N PHE A 88 10.82 19.36 6.86
CA PHE A 88 9.68 19.24 7.75
C PHE A 88 8.35 19.18 6.98
N THR A 89 8.22 19.97 5.90
CA THR A 89 7.08 19.90 4.98
C THR A 89 7.07 18.57 4.23
N LEU A 90 8.20 18.05 3.75
CA LEU A 90 8.26 16.72 3.13
C LEU A 90 7.91 15.61 4.13
N PHE A 91 8.38 15.72 5.37
CA PHE A 91 8.03 14.79 6.44
C PHE A 91 6.53 14.83 6.78
N LEU A 92 5.92 16.02 6.87
CA LEU A 92 4.49 16.19 7.14
C LEU A 92 3.60 15.84 5.93
N HIS A 93 4.01 16.21 4.73
CA HIS A 93 3.26 15.99 3.50
C HIS A 93 3.30 14.52 3.06
N HIS A 94 4.34 13.77 3.48
CA HIS A 94 4.47 12.33 3.17
C HIS A 94 3.92 11.42 4.28
N TYR A 95 3.89 11.86 5.56
CA TYR A 95 3.44 11.02 6.69
C TYR A 95 2.17 11.50 7.42
N ALA A 96 1.72 12.74 7.22
CA ALA A 96 0.50 13.27 7.87
C ALA A 96 -0.63 13.62 6.88
N PHE A 97 -0.37 13.63 5.56
CA PHE A 97 -1.34 13.99 4.52
C PHE A 97 -1.22 13.07 3.29
N GLN A 98 -1.68 11.82 3.41
CA GLN A 98 -2.26 11.14 2.24
C GLN A 98 -3.79 11.31 2.33
N PRO A 99 -4.39 12.24 1.57
CA PRO A 99 -5.81 12.19 1.36
C PRO A 99 -6.12 10.91 0.59
N THR A 100 -7.02 10.11 1.12
CA THR A 100 -7.69 9.03 0.39
C THR A 100 -8.28 9.62 -0.88
N LEU A 101 -7.76 9.21 -2.04
CA LEU A 101 -8.33 9.50 -3.36
C LEU A 101 -9.70 8.82 -3.49
N GLU A 102 -10.75 9.42 -2.92
CA GLU A 102 -12.16 9.05 -3.17
C GLU A 102 -13.11 10.26 -3.42
N ASP A 103 -12.64 11.51 -3.50
CA ASP A 103 -13.52 12.70 -3.47
C ASP A 103 -13.56 13.61 -4.72
N THR A 104 -13.23 13.12 -5.93
CA THR A 104 -13.36 13.94 -7.16
C THR A 104 -14.02 13.19 -8.32
N ALA A 105 -15.33 12.93 -8.23
CA ALA A 105 -16.17 12.61 -9.38
C ALA A 105 -17.67 12.92 -9.07
N VAL A 106 -17.98 14.18 -8.79
CA VAL A 106 -19.36 14.69 -8.74
C VAL A 106 -19.41 16.01 -9.51
N ALA A 107 -19.68 15.95 -10.82
CA ALA A 107 -20.28 17.03 -11.60
C ALA A 107 -20.59 16.54 -13.03
N MET A 108 -21.83 16.82 -13.49
CA MET A 108 -22.37 16.73 -14.86
C MET A 108 -22.88 15.32 -15.27
N ALA A 109 -24.16 14.95 -15.04
CA ALA A 109 -25.42 15.42 -15.66
C ALA A 109 -25.33 15.51 -17.19
N SER A 110 -26.22 15.00 -18.03
CA SER A 110 -27.48 14.24 -17.94
C SER A 110 -27.87 13.96 -19.40
N GLY A 111 -28.25 12.74 -19.79
CA GLY A 111 -28.68 12.50 -21.17
C GLY A 111 -28.95 11.03 -21.49
N SER A 112 -30.22 10.68 -21.55
CA SER A 112 -30.82 9.38 -21.87
C SER A 112 -30.63 8.96 -23.34
N PHE A 113 -30.32 7.68 -23.59
CA PHE A 113 -31.11 6.84 -24.52
C PHE A 113 -30.78 5.33 -24.39
N GLU A 114 -31.77 4.51 -24.76
CA GLU A 114 -31.96 3.10 -24.41
C GLU A 114 -31.19 2.06 -25.23
N ARG A 115 -30.87 0.96 -24.52
CA ARG A 115 -30.88 -0.48 -24.90
C ARG A 115 -30.24 -0.91 -26.22
N GLN A 116 -29.16 -1.68 -26.09
CA GLN A 116 -29.06 -3.04 -26.65
C GLN A 116 -28.00 -3.87 -25.89
N THR A 117 -28.18 -5.18 -25.91
CA THR A 117 -27.71 -6.23 -24.98
C THR A 117 -26.20 -6.53 -25.01
N ALA A 118 -25.50 -6.34 -23.88
CA ALA A 118 -24.16 -6.90 -23.60
C ALA A 118 -23.95 -6.99 -22.07
N GLN A 119 -22.99 -7.82 -21.63
CA GLN A 119 -22.68 -8.21 -20.24
C GLN A 119 -22.72 -7.06 -19.19
N PRO A 120 -23.05 -7.33 -17.91
CA PRO A 120 -23.40 -6.28 -16.95
C PRO A 120 -22.21 -5.37 -16.62
N VAL A 121 -22.19 -4.18 -17.24
CA VAL A 121 -21.35 -3.05 -16.84
C VAL A 121 -21.59 -2.76 -15.35
N GLU A 122 -20.56 -2.80 -14.49
CA GLU A 122 -20.73 -2.58 -13.05
C GLU A 122 -21.22 -1.16 -12.77
N PRO A 123 -22.46 -0.93 -12.29
CA PRO A 123 -23.02 0.41 -12.13
C PRO A 123 -22.12 1.33 -11.32
N LEU A 124 -21.89 2.56 -11.81
CA LEU A 124 -21.31 3.64 -11.02
C LEU A 124 -22.29 3.93 -9.87
N PHE A 125 -21.80 3.80 -8.64
CA PHE A 125 -22.58 4.06 -7.44
C PHE A 125 -22.26 5.45 -6.89
N THR A 126 -23.28 6.28 -6.70
CA THR A 126 -23.15 7.55 -5.96
C THR A 126 -23.64 7.38 -4.53
N PHE A 127 -23.03 8.11 -3.59
CA PHE A 127 -23.36 8.07 -2.18
C PHE A 127 -23.61 9.48 -1.69
N GLU A 128 -24.72 9.67 -0.98
CA GLU A 128 -25.06 10.95 -0.37
C GLU A 128 -25.56 10.72 1.06
N ILE A 129 -25.46 11.75 1.88
CA ILE A 129 -25.97 11.77 3.23
C ILE A 129 -26.93 12.95 3.39
N LEU A 130 -28.13 12.66 3.86
CA LEU A 130 -29.21 13.63 4.03
C LEU A 130 -29.56 13.74 5.51
N ALA A 131 -29.63 14.95 6.03
CA ALA A 131 -30.12 15.21 7.38
C ALA A 131 -31.66 15.18 7.41
N ALA A 132 -32.27 15.08 8.59
CA ALA A 132 -33.72 14.96 8.78
C ALA A 132 -34.58 15.95 7.95
N LYS A 133 -34.10 17.18 7.74
CA LYS A 133 -34.80 18.23 6.97
C LYS A 133 -34.84 17.99 5.47
N GLU A 134 -33.92 17.18 4.95
CA GLU A 134 -33.74 16.89 3.52
C GLU A 134 -34.43 15.59 3.11
N ILE A 135 -34.91 14.79 4.07
CA ILE A 135 -35.57 13.51 3.83
C ILE A 135 -37.01 13.74 3.36
N THR A 136 -37.26 13.54 2.06
CA THR A 136 -38.60 13.70 1.48
C THR A 136 -39.50 12.48 1.75
N GLN A 137 -40.80 12.63 1.50
CA GLN A 137 -41.72 11.48 1.59
C GLN A 137 -41.41 10.41 0.53
N ASP A 138 -41.01 10.81 -0.67
CA ASP A 138 -40.68 9.90 -1.77
C ASP A 138 -39.45 9.05 -1.44
N MET A 139 -38.43 9.68 -0.86
CA MET A 139 -37.25 9.01 -0.31
C MET A 139 -37.60 7.91 0.70
N VAL A 140 -38.55 8.18 1.59
CA VAL A 140 -39.04 7.20 2.57
C VAL A 140 -39.83 6.07 1.87
N GLN A 141 -40.59 6.38 0.83
CA GLN A 141 -41.29 5.37 0.04
C GLN A 141 -40.33 4.43 -0.69
N GLU A 142 -39.27 4.96 -1.31
CA GLU A 142 -38.22 4.18 -1.96
C GLU A 142 -37.48 3.26 -0.99
N ALA A 143 -37.12 3.79 0.19
CA ALA A 143 -36.46 3.03 1.24
C ALA A 143 -37.34 1.88 1.76
N ALA A 144 -38.64 2.15 1.98
CA ALA A 144 -39.61 1.15 2.42
C ALA A 144 -39.84 0.05 1.36
N ALA A 145 -39.86 0.42 0.09
CA ALA A 145 -39.94 -0.51 -1.03
C ALA A 145 -38.67 -1.39 -1.12
N LEU A 146 -37.49 -0.80 -0.97
CA LEU A 146 -36.21 -1.53 -0.93
C LEU A 146 -36.13 -2.50 0.25
N PHE A 147 -36.52 -2.05 1.44
CA PHE A 147 -36.58 -2.93 2.59
C PHE A 147 -37.51 -4.12 2.34
N SER A 148 -38.73 -3.87 1.87
CA SER A 148 -39.75 -4.90 1.67
C SER A 148 -39.36 -5.95 0.62
N ARG A 149 -38.50 -5.59 -0.35
CA ARG A 149 -37.99 -6.51 -1.37
C ARG A 149 -36.71 -7.23 -0.95
N ALA A 150 -35.82 -6.59 -0.18
CA ALA A 150 -34.45 -7.05 0.00
C ALA A 150 -34.06 -7.47 1.42
N TYR A 151 -34.83 -7.14 2.46
CA TYR A 151 -34.41 -7.35 3.85
C TYR A 151 -34.33 -8.83 4.25
N GLY A 152 -35.47 -9.51 4.39
CA GLY A 152 -35.53 -10.91 4.87
C GLY A 152 -36.93 -11.52 4.77
N ILE A 153 -37.07 -12.75 5.27
CA ILE A 153 -38.34 -13.49 5.36
C ILE A 153 -38.66 -13.84 6.81
N TRP A 154 -39.94 -14.09 7.10
CA TRP A 154 -40.39 -14.51 8.43
C TRP A 154 -40.00 -15.96 8.73
N GLY A 155 -39.46 -16.18 9.93
CA GLY A 155 -39.05 -17.49 10.43
C GLY A 155 -40.24 -18.39 10.80
N PRO A 156 -39.99 -19.66 11.15
CA PRO A 156 -41.06 -20.64 11.42
C PRO A 156 -41.99 -20.27 12.58
N GLN A 157 -41.47 -19.57 13.60
CA GLN A 157 -42.23 -19.20 14.80
C GLN A 157 -42.97 -17.85 14.66
N ALA A 158 -42.71 -17.11 13.59
CA ALA A 158 -43.17 -15.72 13.44
C ALA A 158 -44.70 -15.59 13.45
N GLU A 159 -45.40 -16.50 12.77
CA GLU A 159 -46.88 -16.47 12.71
C GLU A 159 -47.51 -16.71 14.08
N LYS A 160 -46.90 -17.57 14.90
CA LYS A 160 -47.34 -17.84 16.27
C LYS A 160 -47.08 -16.65 17.20
N MET A 161 -45.93 -16.00 17.06
CA MET A 161 -45.47 -14.96 17.99
C MET A 161 -45.95 -13.56 17.63
N MET A 162 -46.20 -13.29 16.34
CA MET A 162 -46.57 -11.97 15.83
C MET A 162 -47.94 -11.95 15.14
N GLY A 163 -48.52 -13.11 14.82
CA GLY A 163 -49.82 -13.24 14.16
C GLY A 163 -49.75 -13.45 12.65
N THR A 164 -50.92 -13.54 12.00
CA THR A 164 -51.08 -14.01 10.61
C THR A 164 -50.41 -13.14 9.55
N PHE A 165 -50.07 -11.88 9.86
CA PHE A 165 -49.31 -11.04 8.93
C PHE A 165 -47.85 -11.50 8.78
N ALA A 166 -47.30 -12.18 9.79
CA ALA A 166 -45.92 -12.68 9.84
C ALA A 166 -45.83 -14.16 9.43
N LYS A 167 -46.62 -14.55 8.41
CA LYS A 167 -46.67 -15.92 7.91
C LYS A 167 -45.29 -16.39 7.46
N HIS A 168 -44.88 -17.57 7.94
CA HIS A 168 -43.58 -18.17 7.64
C HIS A 168 -43.28 -18.18 6.13
N GLY A 169 -42.04 -17.82 5.77
CA GLY A 169 -41.56 -17.77 4.38
C GLY A 169 -41.99 -16.53 3.59
N ARG A 170 -42.93 -15.71 4.10
CA ARG A 170 -43.24 -14.42 3.47
C ARG A 170 -42.17 -13.39 3.78
N ARG A 171 -41.93 -12.48 2.83
CA ARG A 171 -41.03 -11.33 3.02
C ARG A 171 -41.51 -10.44 4.15
N VAL A 172 -40.56 -9.96 4.96
CA VAL A 172 -40.79 -8.86 5.90
C VAL A 172 -41.11 -7.61 5.08
N ARG A 173 -42.27 -7.00 5.31
CA ARG A 173 -42.70 -5.77 4.64
C ARG A 173 -42.75 -4.62 5.63
N MET A 174 -42.44 -3.43 5.15
CA MET A 174 -42.51 -2.20 5.93
C MET A 174 -43.20 -1.12 5.10
N SER A 175 -44.24 -0.50 5.66
CA SER A 175 -44.89 0.64 5.02
C SER A 175 -44.06 1.91 5.20
N PRO A 176 -44.18 2.92 4.32
CA PRO A 176 -43.49 4.20 4.48
C PRO A 176 -43.81 4.88 5.82
N GLY A 177 -45.06 4.79 6.28
CA GLY A 177 -45.47 5.31 7.58
C GLY A 177 -44.77 4.59 8.74
N ARG A 178 -44.69 3.26 8.68
CA ARG A 178 -43.99 2.45 9.68
C ARG A 178 -42.48 2.71 9.68
N LEU A 179 -41.86 2.87 8.50
CA LEU A 179 -40.44 3.23 8.39
C LEU A 179 -40.17 4.57 9.09
N ARG A 180 -41.03 5.57 8.85
CA ARG A 180 -40.89 6.88 9.50
C ARG A 180 -41.04 6.77 11.01
N GLU A 181 -42.06 6.07 11.49
CA GLU A 181 -42.32 5.87 12.93
C GLU A 181 -41.19 5.09 13.63
N GLU A 182 -40.71 4.00 13.03
CA GLU A 182 -39.77 3.07 13.68
C GLU A 182 -38.30 3.41 13.45
N CYS A 183 -37.95 4.12 12.36
CA CYS A 183 -36.54 4.37 11.99
C CYS A 183 -36.14 5.86 12.00
N LEU A 184 -37.10 6.80 12.03
CA LEU A 184 -36.87 8.25 11.91
C LEU A 184 -37.70 9.06 12.92
N PRO A 185 -37.46 8.93 14.24
CA PRO A 185 -38.24 9.62 15.26
C PRO A 185 -38.14 11.16 15.15
N ASP A 186 -39.28 11.87 15.25
CA ASP A 186 -39.41 13.32 14.99
C ASP A 186 -38.53 14.24 15.88
N ARG A 187 -38.00 13.71 16.99
CA ARG A 187 -37.25 14.48 18.02
C ARG A 187 -35.79 14.08 18.15
N ALA A 188 -35.19 13.51 17.11
CA ALA A 188 -33.79 13.10 17.12
C ALA A 188 -33.05 13.49 15.84
N ASP A 189 -31.72 13.50 15.91
CA ASP A 189 -30.88 13.82 14.76
C ASP A 189 -30.81 12.63 13.82
N ASN A 190 -31.70 12.63 12.83
CA ASN A 190 -31.81 11.54 11.86
C ASN A 190 -30.97 11.81 10.61
N TYR A 191 -30.37 10.74 10.10
CA TYR A 191 -29.55 10.72 8.89
C TYR A 191 -30.01 9.61 7.95
N PHE A 192 -30.08 9.93 6.67
CA PHE A 192 -30.37 8.97 5.60
C PHE A 192 -29.21 8.97 4.60
N VAL A 193 -28.46 7.87 4.59
CA VAL A 193 -27.39 7.65 3.62
C VAL A 193 -27.94 6.80 2.50
N ARG A 194 -27.81 7.25 1.25
CA ARG A 194 -28.30 6.53 0.07
C ARG A 194 -27.12 6.09 -0.80
N ALA A 195 -27.26 4.91 -1.39
CA ALA A 195 -26.43 4.41 -2.47
C ALA A 195 -27.31 4.29 -3.73
N MET A 196 -26.96 5.04 -4.77
CA MET A 196 -27.72 5.11 -6.01
C MET A 196 -26.93 4.47 -7.14
N ALA A 197 -27.59 3.68 -7.99
CA ALA A 197 -27.06 3.25 -9.28
C ALA A 197 -27.82 3.99 -10.39
N GLY A 198 -27.23 5.07 -10.90
CA GLY A 198 -27.99 6.06 -11.68
C GLY A 198 -29.08 6.69 -10.81
N ASN A 199 -30.34 6.56 -11.22
CA ASN A 199 -31.50 7.08 -10.47
C ASN A 199 -32.14 6.05 -9.54
N ASN A 200 -31.61 4.82 -9.46
CA ASN A 200 -32.21 3.74 -8.68
C ASN A 200 -31.55 3.63 -7.31
N LEU A 201 -32.36 3.64 -6.25
CA LEU A 201 -31.91 3.33 -4.89
C LEU A 201 -31.54 1.85 -4.77
N VAL A 202 -30.24 1.55 -4.62
CA VAL A 202 -29.69 0.19 -4.51
C VAL A 202 -29.24 -0.18 -3.10
N GLY A 203 -29.12 0.79 -2.21
CA GLY A 203 -28.82 0.56 -0.81
C GLY A 203 -29.06 1.80 0.04
N HIS A 204 -29.30 1.62 1.33
CA HIS A 204 -29.40 2.72 2.26
C HIS A 204 -29.04 2.35 3.69
N ALA A 205 -28.63 3.37 4.45
CA ALA A 205 -28.50 3.32 5.90
C ALA A 205 -29.32 4.47 6.52
N LEU A 206 -30.23 4.13 7.43
CA LEU A 206 -30.90 5.10 8.29
C LEU A 206 -30.22 5.06 9.65
N ALA A 207 -29.99 6.22 10.23
CA ALA A 207 -29.42 6.33 11.56
C ALA A 207 -30.03 7.47 12.36
N THR A 208 -30.07 7.28 13.66
CA THR A 208 -30.51 8.28 14.62
C THR A 208 -29.39 8.51 15.61
N CYS A 209 -28.96 9.76 15.77
CA CYS A 209 -27.98 10.13 16.77
C CYS A 209 -28.64 10.88 17.95
N TRP A 210 -28.17 10.64 19.18
CA TRP A 210 -28.62 11.30 20.40
C TRP A 210 -27.52 11.29 21.47
N ASN A 211 -27.70 12.06 22.54
CA ASN A 211 -26.81 12.02 23.70
C ASN A 211 -27.34 11.04 24.75
N SER A 212 -26.51 10.08 25.16
CA SER A 212 -26.79 9.13 26.24
C SER A 212 -25.67 9.19 27.28
N ALA A 213 -25.99 9.49 28.53
CA ALA A 213 -25.03 9.55 29.64
C ALA A 213 -23.78 10.41 29.37
N GLY A 214 -23.90 11.49 28.59
CA GLY A 214 -22.78 12.37 28.24
C GLY A 214 -21.99 11.94 27.01
N HIS A 215 -22.36 10.84 26.36
CA HIS A 215 -21.76 10.33 25.13
C HIS A 215 -22.69 10.54 23.93
N GLN A 216 -22.13 11.02 22.82
CA GLN A 216 -22.84 11.04 21.54
C GLN A 216 -22.94 9.60 21.02
N VAL A 217 -24.17 9.12 20.85
CA VAL A 217 -24.48 7.82 20.25
C VAL A 217 -25.02 8.07 18.86
N CYS A 218 -24.58 7.28 17.89
CA CYS A 218 -25.26 7.21 16.60
C CYS A 218 -25.64 5.78 16.24
N TRP A 219 -26.93 5.52 16.17
CA TRP A 219 -27.45 4.17 15.99
C TRP A 219 -27.94 3.94 14.57
N VAL A 220 -27.48 2.88 13.93
CA VAL A 220 -27.97 2.43 12.63
C VAL A 220 -29.32 1.73 12.83
N THR A 221 -30.42 2.43 12.56
CA THR A 221 -31.80 1.93 12.71
C THR A 221 -32.21 1.01 11.57
N GLN A 222 -31.60 1.19 10.40
CA GLN A 222 -31.81 0.31 9.26
C GLN A 222 -30.59 0.30 8.35
N LEU A 223 -30.18 -0.89 7.91
CA LEU A 223 -29.18 -1.07 6.87
C LEU A 223 -29.73 -2.06 5.85
N CYS A 224 -29.98 -1.59 4.63
CA CYS A 224 -30.52 -2.44 3.58
C CYS A 224 -29.72 -2.26 2.29
N VAL A 225 -29.37 -3.38 1.66
CA VAL A 225 -28.76 -3.40 0.33
C VAL A 225 -29.55 -4.37 -0.52
N ASP A 226 -29.88 -3.92 -1.72
CA ASP A 226 -30.61 -4.70 -2.70
C ASP A 226 -29.89 -6.02 -3.00
N LEU A 227 -30.64 -7.11 -3.13
CA LEU A 227 -30.12 -8.47 -3.28
C LEU A 227 -29.16 -8.59 -4.47
N GLN A 228 -29.43 -7.85 -5.55
CA GLN A 228 -28.59 -7.86 -6.77
C GLN A 228 -27.23 -7.18 -6.58
N TYR A 229 -27.10 -6.34 -5.54
CA TYR A 229 -25.93 -5.52 -5.28
C TYR A 229 -25.23 -5.86 -3.96
N ARG A 230 -25.68 -6.91 -3.26
CA ARG A 230 -24.94 -7.49 -2.14
C ARG A 230 -23.54 -7.93 -2.60
N ARG A 231 -22.59 -7.98 -1.66
CA ARG A 231 -21.16 -8.30 -1.91
C ARG A 231 -20.38 -7.28 -2.75
N ARG A 232 -20.96 -6.12 -3.11
CA ARG A 232 -20.28 -4.99 -3.79
C ARG A 232 -19.84 -3.86 -2.84
N ARG A 233 -19.57 -4.16 -1.57
CA ARG A 233 -19.19 -3.20 -0.50
C ARG A 233 -20.13 -2.00 -0.26
N LEU A 234 -21.34 -1.98 -0.84
CA LEU A 234 -22.29 -0.87 -0.65
C LEU A 234 -22.59 -0.59 0.82
N ALA A 235 -22.85 -1.63 1.63
CA ALA A 235 -23.09 -1.48 3.06
C ALA A 235 -21.90 -0.85 3.81
N THR A 236 -20.66 -1.19 3.45
CA THR A 236 -19.46 -0.60 4.04
C THR A 236 -19.37 0.88 3.70
N ARG A 237 -19.55 1.24 2.43
CA ARG A 237 -19.51 2.64 1.98
C ARG A 237 -20.63 3.48 2.60
N LEU A 238 -21.84 2.93 2.72
CA LEU A 238 -22.97 3.57 3.42
C LEU A 238 -22.60 3.92 4.87
N LEU A 239 -22.04 2.97 5.63
CA LEU A 239 -21.66 3.20 7.03
C LEU A 239 -20.40 4.07 7.17
N SER A 240 -19.45 4.01 6.22
CA SER A 240 -18.30 4.92 6.19
C SER A 240 -18.74 6.36 5.96
N LYS A 241 -19.67 6.60 5.02
CA LYS A 241 -20.27 7.92 4.79
C LYS A 241 -21.04 8.41 6.02
N LEU A 242 -21.72 7.51 6.73
CA LEU A 242 -22.37 7.81 8.01
C LEU A 242 -21.36 8.23 9.09
N ARG A 243 -20.14 7.71 9.07
CA ARG A 243 -19.10 8.02 10.07
C ARG A 243 -18.49 9.41 9.88
N GLU A 244 -18.43 9.90 8.64
CA GLU A 244 -17.82 11.20 8.32
C GLU A 244 -18.42 12.34 9.18
N GLY A 245 -17.56 13.07 9.89
CA GLY A 245 -17.94 14.16 10.79
C GLY A 245 -18.46 13.71 12.17
N ARG A 246 -18.35 12.41 12.49
CA ARG A 246 -18.84 11.79 13.75
C ARG A 246 -17.77 10.92 14.42
N GLU A 247 -16.53 11.38 14.43
CA GLU A 247 -15.35 10.62 14.88
C GLU A 247 -15.32 10.37 16.40
N ASN A 248 -16.12 11.09 17.19
CA ASN A 248 -16.24 10.92 18.64
C ASN A 248 -17.56 10.25 19.07
N CYS A 249 -18.31 9.65 18.14
CA CYS A 249 -19.58 9.00 18.44
C CYS A 249 -19.40 7.50 18.73
N THR A 250 -20.20 6.97 19.65
CA THR A 250 -20.39 5.53 19.80
C THR A 250 -21.43 5.07 18.80
N PHE A 251 -21.06 4.17 17.89
CA PHE A 251 -21.97 3.62 16.90
C PHE A 251 -22.63 2.34 17.40
N GLY A 252 -23.94 2.23 17.22
CA GLY A 252 -24.73 1.07 17.62
C GLY A 252 -25.49 0.44 16.47
N ILE A 253 -25.65 -0.89 16.49
CA ILE A 253 -26.53 -1.62 15.57
C ILE A 253 -27.06 -2.90 16.23
N LEU A 254 -28.32 -3.23 15.95
CA LEU A 254 -28.92 -4.55 16.17
C LEU A 254 -29.10 -5.22 14.81
N SER A 255 -28.64 -6.45 14.67
CA SER A 255 -28.83 -7.22 13.45
C SER A 255 -28.73 -8.72 13.72
N SER A 256 -29.65 -9.50 13.15
CA SER A 256 -29.53 -10.96 13.14
C SER A 256 -28.41 -11.48 12.23
N HIS A 257 -27.97 -10.68 11.26
CA HIS A 257 -27.02 -11.11 10.23
C HIS A 257 -25.54 -10.79 10.57
N PRO A 258 -24.62 -11.78 10.65
CA PRO A 258 -23.21 -11.57 10.97
C PRO A 258 -22.47 -10.61 10.03
N ALA A 259 -22.79 -10.66 8.73
CA ALA A 259 -22.21 -9.75 7.75
C ALA A 259 -22.49 -8.26 8.03
N ALA A 260 -23.62 -7.92 8.65
CA ALA A 260 -23.92 -6.54 9.03
C ALA A 260 -23.03 -6.08 10.20
N ILE A 261 -22.85 -6.93 11.22
CA ILE A 261 -21.94 -6.69 12.34
C ILE A 261 -20.49 -6.51 11.86
N LEU A 262 -20.01 -7.42 11.00
CA LEU A 262 -18.68 -7.30 10.40
C LEU A 262 -18.52 -6.06 9.51
N THR A 263 -19.59 -5.60 8.89
CA THR A 263 -19.59 -4.38 8.08
C THR A 263 -19.53 -3.15 8.97
N ALA A 264 -20.31 -3.11 10.05
CA ALA A 264 -20.28 -2.06 11.06
C ALA A 264 -18.89 -1.93 11.71
N LEU A 265 -18.32 -3.03 12.19
CA LEU A 265 -16.97 -3.06 12.76
C LEU A 265 -15.91 -2.46 11.82
N ARG A 266 -15.87 -2.96 10.58
CA ARG A 266 -14.94 -2.45 9.54
C ARG A 266 -15.15 -0.96 9.28
N SER A 267 -16.41 -0.51 9.21
CA SER A 267 -16.74 0.88 8.90
C SER A 267 -16.42 1.82 10.06
N PHE A 268 -16.50 1.36 11.31
CA PHE A 268 -16.22 2.15 12.52
C PHE A 268 -14.77 2.05 13.01
N GLY A 269 -13.91 1.32 12.28
CA GLY A 269 -12.47 1.26 12.53
C GLY A 269 -12.06 0.25 13.61
N CYS A 270 -12.86 -0.78 13.84
CA CYS A 270 -12.62 -1.86 14.79
C CYS A 270 -12.55 -3.22 14.07
N GLY A 271 -11.54 -4.05 14.38
CA GLY A 271 -11.49 -5.45 13.94
C GLY A 271 -12.43 -6.33 14.76
N LEU A 272 -12.78 -7.53 14.29
CA LEU A 272 -13.56 -8.50 15.09
C LEU A 272 -12.77 -8.95 16.33
N GLU A 273 -11.46 -9.07 16.16
CA GLU A 273 -10.47 -9.39 17.19
C GLU A 273 -10.28 -8.27 18.23
N GLU A 274 -10.69 -7.03 17.92
CA GLU A 274 -10.57 -5.87 18.80
C GLU A 274 -11.88 -5.55 19.53
N VAL A 275 -12.92 -6.38 19.34
CA VAL A 275 -14.22 -6.17 19.97
C VAL A 275 -14.11 -6.40 21.47
N ASP A 276 -14.09 -5.29 22.21
CA ASP A 276 -14.16 -5.30 23.66
C ASP A 276 -15.61 -5.29 24.15
N LEU A 277 -16.11 -6.46 24.56
CA LEU A 277 -17.45 -6.62 25.10
C LEU A 277 -17.65 -5.89 26.45
N ARG A 278 -16.59 -5.43 27.13
CA ARG A 278 -16.70 -4.63 28.37
C ARG A 278 -17.45 -3.32 28.11
N VAL A 279 -17.13 -2.64 27.01
CA VAL A 279 -17.80 -1.40 26.58
C VAL A 279 -19.30 -1.64 26.38
N VAL A 280 -19.66 -2.78 25.78
CA VAL A 280 -21.06 -3.15 25.57
C VAL A 280 -21.74 -3.45 26.90
N ARG A 281 -21.11 -4.21 27.81
CA ARG A 281 -21.64 -4.49 29.15
C ARG A 281 -21.91 -3.21 29.95
N GLU A 282 -21.00 -2.24 29.89
CA GLU A 282 -21.08 -1.00 30.68
C GLU A 282 -22.15 -0.03 30.15
N HIS A 283 -22.31 0.08 28.83
CA HIS A 283 -23.12 1.15 28.24
C HIS A 283 -24.41 0.69 27.53
N ALA A 284 -24.56 -0.60 27.21
CA ALA A 284 -25.69 -1.06 26.41
C ALA A 284 -27.05 -0.73 27.02
N LYS A 285 -27.19 -0.90 28.33
CA LYS A 285 -28.44 -0.62 29.04
C LYS A 285 -28.82 0.85 28.91
N ASP A 286 -27.92 1.77 29.28
CA ASP A 286 -28.17 3.21 29.24
C ASP A 286 -28.44 3.70 27.82
N VAL A 287 -27.69 3.19 26.84
CA VAL A 287 -27.86 3.54 25.43
C VAL A 287 -29.23 3.07 24.91
N MET A 288 -29.64 1.84 25.22
CA MET A 288 -30.93 1.32 24.75
C MET A 288 -32.11 1.99 25.44
N GLU A 289 -32.06 2.16 26.76
CA GLU A 289 -33.14 2.81 27.54
C GLU A 289 -33.33 4.29 27.19
N SER A 290 -32.24 5.00 26.86
CA SER A 290 -32.30 6.41 26.42
C SER A 290 -32.67 6.59 24.95
N SER A 291 -32.72 5.50 24.17
CA SER A 291 -32.89 5.59 22.72
C SER A 291 -34.21 6.28 22.34
N PRO A 292 -34.20 7.26 21.43
CA PRO A 292 -35.42 7.87 20.89
C PRO A 292 -36.23 6.88 20.03
N VAL A 293 -35.64 5.75 19.65
CA VAL A 293 -36.22 4.73 18.79
C VAL A 293 -36.93 3.67 19.62
N ARG A 294 -38.23 3.51 19.38
CA ARG A 294 -39.11 2.67 20.23
C ARG A 294 -38.67 1.22 20.31
N TYR A 295 -38.36 0.58 19.18
CA TYR A 295 -38.03 -0.86 19.17
C TYR A 295 -36.73 -1.16 19.93
N ILE A 296 -35.74 -0.26 19.85
CA ILE A 296 -34.48 -0.35 20.59
C ILE A 296 -34.75 -0.22 22.09
N ARG A 297 -35.57 0.77 22.48
CA ARG A 297 -35.95 1.01 23.87
C ARG A 297 -36.75 -0.15 24.47
N SER A 298 -37.54 -0.85 23.66
CA SER A 298 -38.32 -2.01 24.10
C SER A 298 -37.55 -3.33 24.08
N ALA A 299 -36.42 -3.39 23.39
CA ALA A 299 -35.63 -4.62 23.27
C ALA A 299 -34.98 -4.97 24.62
N ARG A 300 -34.95 -6.25 24.96
CA ARG A 300 -34.42 -6.73 26.24
C ARG A 300 -33.04 -7.32 26.04
N LEU A 301 -32.04 -6.80 26.75
CA LEU A 301 -30.69 -7.36 26.74
C LEU A 301 -30.70 -8.85 27.11
N SER A 302 -29.97 -9.67 26.34
CA SER A 302 -29.99 -11.13 26.45
C SER A 302 -28.59 -11.73 26.18
N GLY A 303 -28.30 -12.85 26.83
CA GLY A 303 -26.99 -13.51 26.79
C GLY A 303 -26.16 -13.32 28.06
N SER A 304 -25.13 -14.15 28.18
CA SER A 304 -24.27 -14.24 29.37
C SER A 304 -23.50 -12.96 29.70
N LEU A 305 -23.42 -12.01 28.76
CA LEU A 305 -22.85 -10.69 29.02
C LEU A 305 -23.71 -9.85 29.98
N PHE A 306 -25.04 -10.02 29.93
CA PHE A 306 -26.02 -9.16 30.63
C PHE A 306 -26.84 -9.87 31.71
N VAL A 307 -27.15 -11.15 31.52
CA VAL A 307 -28.07 -11.90 32.40
C VAL A 307 -27.39 -13.16 32.93
N GLU A 308 -27.36 -13.33 34.24
CA GLU A 308 -26.93 -14.57 34.88
C GLU A 308 -27.92 -15.71 34.55
N GLY A 309 -27.41 -16.87 34.16
CA GLY A 309 -28.24 -18.02 33.76
C GLY A 309 -28.76 -17.98 32.32
N ALA A 310 -28.20 -17.13 31.45
CA ALA A 310 -28.53 -17.13 30.02
C ALA A 310 -28.24 -18.50 29.36
N PRO A 311 -28.96 -18.88 28.28
CA PRO A 311 -28.73 -20.12 27.56
C PRO A 311 -27.28 -20.30 27.13
N GLN A 312 -26.76 -21.53 27.23
CA GLN A 312 -25.38 -21.85 26.87
C GLN A 312 -25.11 -21.45 25.41
N GLY A 313 -23.99 -20.76 25.18
CA GLY A 313 -23.57 -20.30 23.85
C GLY A 313 -24.04 -18.89 23.47
N VAL A 314 -25.05 -18.32 24.14
CA VAL A 314 -25.56 -16.96 23.87
C VAL A 314 -24.79 -15.94 24.71
N ILE A 315 -24.08 -14.99 24.06
CA ILE A 315 -23.18 -14.06 24.76
C ILE A 315 -23.70 -12.63 24.75
N CYS A 316 -23.85 -12.01 23.57
CA CYS A 316 -24.16 -10.58 23.43
C CYS A 316 -25.24 -10.34 22.36
N CYS A 317 -26.49 -10.26 22.79
CA CYS A 317 -27.64 -10.00 21.92
C CYS A 317 -28.75 -9.23 22.67
N ALA A 318 -29.83 -8.91 21.96
CA ALA A 318 -31.06 -8.42 22.56
C ALA A 318 -32.27 -9.15 21.97
N ASP A 319 -33.25 -9.47 22.80
CA ASP A 319 -34.58 -9.89 22.38
C ASP A 319 -35.31 -8.68 21.82
N THR A 320 -35.46 -8.65 20.49
CA THR A 320 -36.17 -7.58 19.77
C THR A 320 -37.59 -8.01 19.39
N ASN A 321 -38.01 -9.22 19.81
CA ASN A 321 -39.27 -9.87 19.42
C ASN A 321 -39.45 -9.90 17.89
N PHE A 322 -38.34 -10.02 17.15
CA PHE A 322 -38.29 -9.91 15.70
C PHE A 322 -37.94 -11.27 15.07
N TRP A 323 -38.98 -12.02 14.73
CA TRP A 323 -38.91 -13.44 14.39
C TRP A 323 -38.57 -13.71 12.93
N VAL A 324 -37.44 -13.16 12.45
CA VAL A 324 -36.95 -13.41 11.09
C VAL A 324 -36.26 -14.75 10.95
N ASP A 325 -36.22 -15.27 9.72
CA ASP A 325 -35.52 -16.52 9.43
C ASP A 325 -33.99 -16.36 9.59
N HIS A 326 -33.38 -17.22 10.41
CA HIS A 326 -31.94 -17.23 10.66
C HIS A 326 -31.16 -18.17 9.73
N GLY A 327 -31.77 -18.73 8.67
CA GLY A 327 -31.10 -19.66 7.76
C GLY A 327 -29.93 -19.04 7.00
N GLU A 328 -30.11 -17.86 6.39
CA GLU A 328 -29.01 -17.10 5.74
C GLU A 328 -27.98 -16.60 6.78
N PRO A 329 -28.38 -15.98 7.92
CA PRO A 329 -27.46 -15.63 9.01
C PRO A 329 -26.62 -16.79 9.55
N ALA A 330 -27.21 -17.97 9.76
CA ALA A 330 -26.50 -19.14 10.30
C ALA A 330 -25.43 -19.66 9.34
N LYS A 331 -25.72 -19.67 8.03
CA LYS A 331 -24.72 -19.99 6.99
C LYS A 331 -23.60 -18.97 6.97
N ALA A 332 -23.92 -17.67 7.04
CA ALA A 332 -22.91 -16.61 7.12
C ALA A 332 -22.03 -16.74 8.37
N LEU A 333 -22.61 -17.12 9.52
CA LEU A 333 -21.86 -17.36 10.75
C LEU A 333 -20.93 -18.57 10.62
N ALA A 334 -21.40 -19.65 9.99
CA ALA A 334 -20.58 -20.84 9.73
C ALA A 334 -19.37 -20.50 8.85
N GLU A 335 -19.54 -19.65 7.83
CA GLU A 335 -18.43 -19.16 7.00
C GLU A 335 -17.41 -18.33 7.81
N VAL A 336 -17.89 -17.48 8.73
CA VAL A 336 -17.00 -16.70 9.62
C VAL A 336 -16.19 -17.63 10.53
N ARG A 337 -16.86 -18.62 11.14
CA ARG A 337 -16.21 -19.63 12.00
C ARG A 337 -15.21 -20.49 11.22
N ALA A 338 -15.55 -20.90 9.99
CA ALA A 338 -14.67 -21.68 9.12
C ALA A 338 -13.37 -20.94 8.73
N ARG A 339 -13.39 -19.60 8.71
CA ARG A 339 -12.19 -18.77 8.48
C ARG A 339 -11.26 -18.65 9.69
N GLY A 340 -11.61 -19.28 10.82
CA GLY A 340 -10.86 -19.20 12.08
C GLY A 340 -10.98 -17.85 12.78
N LEU A 341 -12.00 -17.06 12.44
CA LEU A 341 -12.29 -15.79 13.10
C LEU A 341 -13.14 -16.07 14.35
N GLY A 342 -12.63 -15.74 15.54
CA GLY A 342 -13.38 -15.87 16.78
C GLY A 342 -14.62 -14.97 16.78
N TRP A 343 -15.80 -15.55 17.01
CA TRP A 343 -17.07 -14.81 17.04
C TRP A 343 -17.48 -14.51 18.49
N PRO A 344 -17.29 -13.28 18.99
CA PRO A 344 -17.43 -12.98 20.42
C PRO A 344 -18.89 -12.89 20.88
N PHE A 345 -19.86 -12.74 19.96
CA PHE A 345 -21.26 -12.50 20.31
C PHE A 345 -22.06 -13.77 20.67
N GLY A 346 -21.50 -14.95 20.41
CA GLY A 346 -22.15 -16.24 20.67
C GLY A 346 -23.20 -16.63 19.62
N ASP A 347 -23.99 -17.64 19.95
CA ASP A 347 -25.14 -18.10 19.17
C ASP A 347 -26.33 -17.14 19.32
N LEU A 348 -27.23 -17.14 18.33
CA LEU A 348 -28.38 -16.23 18.26
C LEU A 348 -29.69 -17.00 18.37
N PRO A 349 -30.46 -16.83 19.46
CA PRO A 349 -31.80 -17.42 19.58
C PRO A 349 -32.79 -16.82 18.58
N ASP A 350 -33.87 -17.54 18.28
CA ASP A 350 -34.99 -16.97 17.51
C ASP A 350 -35.57 -15.72 18.19
N GLY A 351 -35.98 -14.74 17.40
CA GLY A 351 -36.52 -13.46 17.90
C GLY A 351 -35.47 -12.47 18.43
N HIS A 352 -34.20 -12.86 18.48
CA HIS A 352 -33.09 -12.04 18.96
C HIS A 352 -32.24 -11.48 17.83
N GLU A 353 -31.52 -10.40 18.11
CA GLU A 353 -30.52 -9.81 17.21
C GLU A 353 -29.19 -9.58 17.94
N TYR A 354 -28.07 -9.72 17.23
CA TYR A 354 -26.76 -9.41 17.79
C TYR A 354 -26.66 -7.92 18.09
N LEU A 355 -26.11 -7.60 19.27
CA LEU A 355 -25.93 -6.22 19.70
C LEU A 355 -24.45 -5.82 19.54
N LEU A 356 -24.21 -4.76 18.77
CA LEU A 356 -22.89 -4.14 18.65
C LEU A 356 -22.95 -2.69 19.13
N LEU A 357 -22.02 -2.32 20.03
CA LEU A 357 -21.66 -0.95 20.33
C LEU A 357 -20.16 -0.77 20.10
N ALA A 358 -19.79 0.11 19.19
CA ALA A 358 -18.40 0.38 18.82
C ALA A 358 -18.10 1.88 18.89
N LYS A 359 -17.13 2.27 19.72
CA LYS A 359 -16.63 3.64 19.73
C LYS A 359 -15.78 3.88 18.50
N THR A 360 -16.04 4.93 17.73
CA THR A 360 -15.15 5.29 16.63
C THR A 360 -13.79 5.66 17.18
N ARG A 361 -12.76 5.08 16.56
CA ARG A 361 -11.42 5.61 16.71
C ARG A 361 -11.22 6.66 15.63
N PRO A 362 -10.64 7.83 15.94
CA PRO A 362 -10.13 8.67 14.89
C PRO A 362 -9.21 7.81 14.01
N PRO A 363 -9.19 7.99 12.68
CA PRO A 363 -8.17 7.35 11.86
C PRO A 363 -6.84 7.66 12.51
N LYS A 364 -6.03 6.63 12.80
CA LYS A 364 -4.75 6.75 13.53
C LYS A 364 -3.83 7.72 12.78
N CYS A 365 -4.01 9.02 13.00
CA CYS A 365 -3.11 10.08 12.62
C CYS A 365 -2.06 10.11 13.72
N ILE A 366 -0.82 9.85 13.32
CA ILE A 366 0.37 9.92 14.16
C ILE A 366 0.56 11.39 14.55
N ILE A 367 -0.17 11.86 15.56
CA ILE A 367 0.06 13.13 16.25
C ILE A 367 0.49 12.81 17.68
N ILE A 368 1.56 12.02 17.81
CA ILE A 368 2.27 11.85 19.09
C ILE A 368 3.77 12.24 18.96
N PHE A 369 4.26 12.54 17.76
CA PHE A 369 5.64 13.04 17.57
C PHE A 369 5.77 14.57 17.34
N ILE A 370 4.67 15.28 17.08
CA ILE A 370 4.71 16.73 16.74
C ILE A 370 4.43 17.62 17.98
N ALA A 371 3.64 17.15 18.95
CA ALA A 371 3.36 17.92 20.17
C ALA A 371 4.56 18.02 21.12
N ALA A 372 5.51 17.07 21.05
CA ALA A 372 6.73 17.08 21.86
C ALA A 372 7.89 17.88 21.22
N PHE A 373 7.86 18.12 19.90
CA PHE A 373 8.90 18.88 19.18
C PHE A 373 8.47 20.32 18.83
N GLY A 374 7.16 20.59 18.69
CA GLY A 374 6.62 21.91 18.37
C GLY A 374 6.58 22.89 19.55
N ALA A 375 6.55 22.41 20.79
CA ALA A 375 6.59 23.26 21.99
C ALA A 375 8.00 23.79 22.34
N GLY A 376 9.04 23.35 21.61
CA GLY A 376 10.45 23.71 21.84
C GLY A 376 10.98 24.86 20.98
N PHE A 377 10.22 25.33 19.98
CA PHE A 377 10.59 26.46 19.12
C PHE A 377 9.68 27.66 19.42
N GLY A 378 10.19 28.58 20.25
CA GLY A 378 9.48 29.76 20.75
C GLY A 378 9.02 30.74 19.67
N LEU A 379 7.84 30.48 19.09
CA LEU A 379 7.00 31.49 18.47
C LEU A 379 6.05 32.04 19.54
N THR A 380 6.41 33.19 20.08
CA THR A 380 5.57 34.01 20.97
C THR A 380 4.35 34.51 20.19
N ALA A 381 3.20 33.89 20.41
CA ALA A 381 1.90 34.47 20.09
C ALA A 381 1.06 34.52 21.38
N ASN A 382 0.71 35.74 21.79
CA ASN A 382 -0.06 36.09 22.98
C ASN A 382 -1.31 35.21 23.18
N CYS A 383 -1.39 34.53 24.32
CA CYS A 383 -2.58 33.81 24.78
C CYS A 383 -3.01 34.31 26.16
N ASP A 384 -3.37 35.59 26.27
CA ASP A 384 -4.05 36.19 27.44
C ASP A 384 -5.59 36.16 27.30
N THR A 385 -6.15 35.36 26.38
CA THR A 385 -7.56 35.49 25.95
C THR A 385 -8.38 34.20 26.01
N LEU A 386 -8.08 33.24 26.90
CA LEU A 386 -8.85 31.98 26.99
C LEU A 386 -9.12 31.48 28.43
N ILE A 387 -9.25 32.39 29.41
CA ILE A 387 -9.81 32.08 30.74
C ILE A 387 -11.18 32.75 30.87
N GLN A 388 -12.21 32.13 30.28
CA GLN A 388 -13.60 32.28 30.68
C GLN A 388 -14.32 30.95 30.44
N LEU A 389 -14.37 30.10 31.48
CA LEU A 389 -15.31 28.98 31.54
C LEU A 389 -16.47 29.37 32.47
N PRO A 390 -17.74 29.25 32.04
CA PRO A 390 -18.88 29.57 32.88
C PRO A 390 -19.18 28.44 33.87
N HIS A 391 -19.47 28.86 35.10
CA HIS A 391 -20.00 28.09 36.22
C HIS A 391 -21.18 27.19 35.83
N TYR A 392 -21.14 25.91 36.21
CA TYR A 392 -22.38 25.17 36.54
C TYR A 392 -22.18 24.31 37.79
N SER A 393 -23.10 24.57 38.71
CA SER A 393 -23.24 24.14 40.10
C SER A 393 -23.77 22.71 40.25
N ILE A 394 -23.17 21.93 41.15
CA ILE A 394 -23.72 20.66 41.66
C ILE A 394 -24.37 20.90 43.04
N PRO A 395 -25.56 20.34 43.35
CA PRO A 395 -26.28 20.62 44.57
C PRO A 395 -25.69 19.94 45.81
N ARG A 396 -25.85 20.66 46.93
CA ARG A 396 -25.59 20.28 48.34
C ARG A 396 -26.16 18.91 48.72
N ILE A 397 -25.42 18.14 49.53
CA ILE A 397 -25.93 17.40 50.71
C ILE A 397 -24.77 17.16 51.71
N ALA A 398 -25.02 17.58 52.96
CA ALA A 398 -24.43 17.23 54.28
C ALA A 398 -22.91 17.47 54.52
N LYS A 399 -22.51 18.53 55.26
CA LYS A 399 -22.30 18.60 56.73
C LYS A 399 -21.36 17.47 57.22
N HIS A 400 -20.12 17.69 57.66
CA HIS A 400 -19.71 18.51 58.82
C HIS A 400 -18.17 18.63 58.87
N ASN A 401 -17.67 19.71 59.50
CA ASN A 401 -16.31 20.00 59.96
C ASN A 401 -15.40 20.84 59.03
N LEU A 402 -15.44 22.15 59.32
CA LEU A 402 -14.58 23.23 58.84
C LEU A 402 -13.25 23.23 59.63
N GLU A 403 -12.13 22.99 58.94
CA GLU A 403 -10.82 23.57 59.26
C GLU A 403 -10.18 24.07 57.95
N GLN A 404 -9.46 25.18 58.04
CA GLN A 404 -9.13 26.14 56.96
C GLN A 404 -8.37 25.55 55.75
N PRO A 405 -8.59 26.03 54.49
CA PRO A 405 -7.85 25.56 53.32
C PRO A 405 -6.41 26.13 53.30
N PRO A 406 -5.38 25.30 52.98
CA PRO A 406 -3.99 25.75 52.92
C PRO A 406 -3.70 26.48 51.59
N ARG A 407 -2.74 27.42 51.64
CA ARG A 407 -2.26 28.24 50.49
C ARG A 407 -1.78 27.36 49.31
N PRO A 408 -1.95 27.79 48.05
CA PRO A 408 -1.48 27.03 46.88
C PRO A 408 0.04 26.87 46.91
N SER A 409 0.51 25.63 46.73
CA SER A 409 1.92 25.25 46.87
C SER A 409 2.78 25.71 45.69
N HIS A 410 3.92 26.36 45.99
CA HIS A 410 4.96 26.78 45.04
C HIS A 410 5.58 25.64 44.20
N HIS A 411 5.19 24.37 44.40
CA HIS A 411 5.78 23.20 43.75
C HIS A 411 5.36 22.97 42.29
N CYS A 412 4.22 23.49 41.84
CA CYS A 412 3.77 23.28 40.45
C CYS A 412 4.58 24.13 39.45
N ALA A 413 4.88 25.39 39.80
CA ALA A 413 5.67 26.29 38.95
C ALA A 413 7.14 25.83 38.81
N SER A 414 7.75 25.30 39.88
CA SER A 414 9.13 24.80 39.83
C SER A 414 9.28 23.56 38.95
N GLN A 415 8.27 22.67 38.94
CA GLN A 415 8.27 21.49 38.06
C GLN A 415 8.14 21.85 36.58
N GLN A 416 7.25 22.79 36.23
CA GLN A 416 7.11 23.25 34.84
C GLN A 416 8.40 23.91 34.32
N LEU A 417 9.05 24.75 35.15
CA LEU A 417 10.31 25.40 34.78
C LEU A 417 11.45 24.40 34.59
N ALA A 418 11.51 23.35 35.43
CA ALA A 418 12.50 22.28 35.31
C ALA A 418 12.33 21.47 34.01
N VAL A 419 11.10 21.13 33.64
CA VAL A 419 10.80 20.43 32.37
C VAL A 419 11.17 21.29 31.16
N MET A 420 10.80 22.58 31.16
CA MET A 420 11.19 23.48 30.07
C MET A 420 12.71 23.63 29.96
N THR A 421 13.41 23.76 31.10
CA THR A 421 14.88 23.84 31.12
C THR A 421 15.53 22.57 30.58
N LEU A 422 14.97 21.40 30.91
CA LEU A 422 15.43 20.11 30.37
C LEU A 422 15.23 20.03 28.85
N ILE A 423 14.05 20.40 28.34
CA ILE A 423 13.74 20.41 26.90
C ILE A 423 14.71 21.34 26.17
N VAL A 424 14.91 22.57 26.67
CA VAL A 424 15.86 23.53 26.09
C VAL A 424 17.28 22.97 26.11
N ARG A 425 17.74 22.37 27.23
CA ARG A 425 19.07 21.73 27.30
C ARG A 425 19.21 20.59 26.30
N LEU A 426 18.21 19.73 26.15
CA LEU A 426 18.22 18.64 25.17
C LEU A 426 18.29 19.17 23.74
N LEU A 427 17.50 20.19 23.40
CA LEU A 427 17.52 20.83 22.08
C LEU A 427 18.87 21.51 21.81
N THR A 428 19.41 22.25 22.78
CA THR A 428 20.74 22.87 22.63
C THR A 428 21.85 21.84 22.49
N THR A 429 21.79 20.74 23.25
CA THR A 429 22.77 19.65 23.16
C THR A 429 22.70 18.98 21.79
N LEU A 430 21.49 18.72 21.29
CA LEU A 430 21.28 18.18 19.95
C LEU A 430 21.83 19.12 18.87
N LEU A 431 21.58 20.43 18.97
CA LEU A 431 22.13 21.42 18.04
C LEU A 431 23.67 21.47 18.08
N TRP A 432 24.28 21.40 19.28
CA TRP A 432 25.74 21.30 19.41
C TRP A 432 26.29 20.01 18.80
N LEU A 433 25.64 18.87 19.03
CA LEU A 433 26.04 17.60 18.42
C LEU A 433 25.97 17.64 16.89
N ILE A 434 24.91 18.23 16.33
CA ILE A 434 24.77 18.44 14.88
C ILE A 434 25.87 19.40 14.38
N GLY A 435 26.12 20.51 15.09
CA GLY A 435 27.16 21.48 14.72
C GLY A 435 28.57 20.87 14.73
N ILE A 436 28.94 20.15 15.79
CA ILE A 436 30.22 19.41 15.90
C ILE A 436 30.32 18.37 14.78
N SER A 437 29.24 17.64 14.51
CA SER A 437 29.19 16.65 13.42
C SER A 437 29.43 17.29 12.04
N ILE A 438 28.85 18.47 11.77
CA ILE A 438 29.08 19.23 10.53
C ILE A 438 30.52 19.73 10.45
N VAL A 439 31.05 20.36 11.51
CA VAL A 439 32.41 20.89 11.53
C VAL A 439 33.45 19.78 11.35
N THR A 440 33.31 18.68 12.08
CA THR A 440 34.21 17.52 11.95
C THR A 440 34.15 16.92 10.55
N ASN A 441 32.97 16.85 9.93
CA ASN A 441 32.79 16.39 8.56
C ASN A 441 33.48 17.32 7.53
N ILE A 442 33.34 18.64 7.68
CA ILE A 442 34.01 19.64 6.83
C ILE A 442 35.54 19.49 6.95
N VAL A 443 36.08 19.45 8.17
CA VAL A 443 37.52 19.27 8.43
C VAL A 443 38.02 17.97 7.79
N LYS A 444 37.26 16.87 7.93
CA LYS A 444 37.61 15.59 7.32
C LYS A 444 37.67 15.65 5.79
N GLN A 445 36.69 16.29 5.14
CA GLN A 445 36.64 16.39 3.68
C GLN A 445 37.65 17.38 3.08
N LEU A 446 38.14 18.35 3.87
CA LEU A 446 39.16 19.30 3.43
C LEU A 446 40.58 18.77 3.63
N PHE A 447 40.88 18.17 4.79
CA PHE A 447 42.26 17.85 5.17
C PHE A 447 42.64 16.37 5.10
N PHE A 448 41.68 15.44 5.11
CA PHE A 448 41.94 14.00 5.19
C PHE A 448 41.50 13.25 3.92
N ARG A 449 41.85 13.80 2.75
CA ARG A 449 41.61 13.14 1.45
C ARG A 449 42.66 12.08 1.20
N ASP A 450 42.22 10.85 0.97
CA ASP A 450 43.06 9.72 0.61
C ASP A 450 43.05 9.55 -0.92
N PRO A 451 44.18 9.76 -1.63
CA PRO A 451 44.23 9.65 -3.09
C PRO A 451 44.02 8.21 -3.60
N HIS A 452 44.19 7.19 -2.75
CA HIS A 452 43.95 5.79 -3.10
C HIS A 452 42.49 5.37 -2.89
N ARG A 453 41.58 6.31 -2.62
CA ARG A 453 40.15 6.06 -2.48
C ARG A 453 39.35 6.85 -3.51
N PRO A 454 38.15 6.39 -3.89
CA PRO A 454 37.30 7.13 -4.81
C PRO A 454 36.98 8.53 -4.24
N PRO A 455 36.97 9.58 -5.06
CA PRO A 455 36.66 10.94 -4.62
C PRO A 455 35.33 11.00 -3.88
N VAL A 456 35.30 11.66 -2.71
CA VAL A 456 34.05 11.82 -1.94
C VAL A 456 33.31 13.07 -2.41
N VAL A 457 32.04 12.91 -2.78
CA VAL A 457 31.13 14.00 -3.14
C VAL A 457 30.93 14.91 -1.93
N TRP A 458 31.13 16.21 -2.15
CA TRP A 458 31.01 17.20 -1.08
C TRP A 458 29.61 17.21 -0.47
N HIS A 459 29.54 17.12 0.86
CA HIS A 459 28.27 17.19 1.61
C HIS A 459 28.49 17.78 3.00
N TRP A 460 27.50 18.50 3.51
CA TRP A 460 27.60 19.21 4.80
C TRP A 460 27.28 18.32 5.99
N VAL A 461 26.17 17.61 5.93
CA VAL A 461 25.66 16.78 7.04
C VAL A 461 26.05 15.33 6.80
N PRO A 462 26.87 14.70 7.64
CA PRO A 462 27.43 13.36 7.36
C PRO A 462 26.38 12.24 7.32
N LEU A 463 25.31 12.32 8.13
CA LEU A 463 24.25 11.31 8.14
C LEU A 463 23.38 11.38 6.87
N ILE A 464 23.04 12.59 6.43
CA ILE A 464 22.21 12.81 5.23
C ILE A 464 23.06 12.65 3.96
N GLY A 465 24.33 13.06 3.97
CA GLY A 465 25.19 13.00 2.81
C GLY A 465 24.61 13.77 1.61
N SER A 466 24.55 13.10 0.46
CA SER A 466 23.93 13.59 -0.78
C SER A 466 22.56 12.95 -1.03
N THR A 467 21.91 12.40 0.01
CA THR A 467 20.61 11.69 -0.10
C THR A 467 19.54 12.50 -0.80
N VAL A 468 19.41 13.80 -0.49
CA VAL A 468 18.37 14.66 -1.07
C VAL A 468 18.60 14.86 -2.57
N ASP A 469 19.84 15.19 -2.97
CA ASP A 469 20.19 15.39 -4.38
C ASP A 469 20.01 14.09 -5.18
N TYR A 470 20.44 12.96 -4.62
CA TYR A 470 20.26 11.64 -5.22
C TYR A 470 18.78 11.23 -5.33
N GLY A 471 17.98 11.44 -4.29
CA GLY A 471 16.57 11.03 -4.26
C GLY A 471 15.62 11.90 -5.09
N GLN A 472 16.01 13.14 -5.40
CA GLN A 472 15.22 14.00 -6.30
C GLN A 472 15.39 13.62 -7.76
N ASP A 473 16.63 13.43 -8.21
CA ASP A 473 16.96 13.02 -9.57
C ASP A 473 18.34 12.34 -9.60
N PRO A 474 18.39 11.00 -9.54
CA PRO A 474 19.65 10.26 -9.47
C PRO A 474 20.47 10.42 -10.76
N TYR A 475 19.84 10.52 -11.92
CA TYR A 475 20.56 10.68 -13.18
C TYR A 475 21.23 12.05 -13.28
N LYS A 476 20.51 13.13 -12.97
CA LYS A 476 21.09 14.48 -12.92
C LYS A 476 22.22 14.57 -11.90
N PHE A 477 22.05 13.92 -10.73
CA PHE A 477 23.11 13.79 -9.73
C PHE A 477 24.35 13.05 -10.27
N PHE A 478 24.16 11.92 -10.96
CA PHE A 478 25.25 11.15 -11.55
C PHE A 478 25.99 11.93 -12.64
N PHE A 479 25.29 12.58 -13.57
CA PHE A 479 25.93 13.40 -14.61
C PHE A 479 26.72 14.57 -14.02
N LYS A 480 26.16 15.28 -13.04
CA LYS A 480 26.87 16.35 -12.32
C LYS A 480 28.13 15.84 -11.60
N CYS A 481 28.06 14.64 -11.01
CA CYS A 481 29.23 14.04 -10.37
C CYS A 481 30.26 13.56 -11.39
N ARG A 482 29.81 13.02 -12.53
CA ARG A 482 30.66 12.58 -13.64
C ARG A 482 31.52 13.73 -14.16
N GLU A 483 30.90 14.89 -14.41
CA GLU A 483 31.62 16.10 -14.86
C GLU A 483 32.70 16.56 -13.87
N LYS A 484 32.47 16.37 -12.56
CA LYS A 484 33.36 16.88 -11.51
C LYS A 484 34.44 15.89 -11.05
N TYR A 485 34.12 14.60 -11.04
CA TYR A 485 34.93 13.56 -10.40
C TYR A 485 35.32 12.41 -11.35
N GLY A 486 34.79 12.41 -12.59
CA GLY A 486 34.94 11.30 -13.52
C GLY A 486 33.96 10.15 -13.25
N ASP A 487 34.24 8.97 -13.80
CA ASP A 487 33.29 7.87 -13.82
C ASP A 487 33.11 7.15 -12.48
N PHE A 488 33.97 7.38 -11.48
CA PHE A 488 33.82 6.79 -10.15
C PHE A 488 33.96 7.82 -9.04
N PHE A 489 33.05 7.75 -8.07
CA PHE A 489 32.99 8.67 -6.92
C PHE A 489 32.21 8.04 -5.78
N THR A 490 32.41 8.51 -4.55
CA THR A 490 31.67 8.05 -3.36
C THR A 490 30.79 9.15 -2.80
N PHE A 491 29.53 8.88 -2.52
CA PHE A 491 28.63 9.81 -1.82
C PHE A 491 28.03 9.18 -0.56
N GLY A 492 27.58 10.03 0.37
CA GLY A 492 26.85 9.58 1.55
C GLY A 492 25.37 9.39 1.23
N LEU A 493 24.80 8.23 1.56
CA LEU A 493 23.38 7.93 1.44
C LEU A 493 22.88 7.38 2.77
N LEU A 494 22.19 8.21 3.57
CA LEU A 494 21.59 7.81 4.84
C LEU A 494 22.56 7.03 5.78
N GLY A 495 23.77 7.57 5.96
CA GLY A 495 24.84 6.96 6.75
C GLY A 495 25.69 5.91 6.02
N MET A 496 25.23 5.40 4.87
CA MET A 496 26.01 4.49 4.01
C MET A 496 26.99 5.27 3.14
N LYS A 497 28.15 4.67 2.85
CA LYS A 497 29.09 5.16 1.83
C LYS A 497 28.87 4.40 0.54
N VAL A 498 28.36 5.09 -0.47
CA VAL A 498 28.00 4.51 -1.75
C VAL A 498 29.00 4.97 -2.80
N THR A 499 29.83 4.05 -3.28
CA THR A 499 30.76 4.25 -4.40
C THR A 499 30.04 3.91 -5.70
N VAL A 500 29.86 4.91 -6.56
CA VAL A 500 29.29 4.75 -7.90
C VAL A 500 30.43 4.45 -8.87
N TYR A 501 30.21 3.54 -9.81
CA TYR A 501 31.05 3.37 -10.99
C TYR A 501 30.15 3.41 -12.24
N LEU A 502 30.24 4.51 -12.99
CA LEU A 502 29.45 4.81 -14.17
C LEU A 502 30.00 4.14 -15.44
N GLY A 503 29.20 4.18 -16.50
CA GLY A 503 29.55 3.63 -17.81
C GLY A 503 29.35 2.12 -17.92
N ALA A 504 29.48 1.59 -19.13
CA ALA A 504 29.40 0.14 -19.38
C ALA A 504 30.46 -0.65 -18.57
N LYS A 505 31.67 -0.10 -18.43
CA LYS A 505 32.74 -0.68 -17.61
C LYS A 505 32.34 -0.78 -16.12
N GLY A 506 31.74 0.27 -15.56
CA GLY A 506 31.28 0.27 -14.18
C GLY A 506 30.14 -0.72 -13.93
N ASN A 507 29.20 -0.82 -14.88
CA ASN A 507 28.17 -1.85 -14.86
C ASN A 507 28.79 -3.25 -14.85
N ASN A 508 29.75 -3.54 -15.73
CA ASN A 508 30.45 -4.82 -15.76
C ASN A 508 31.18 -5.13 -14.46
N PHE A 509 31.94 -4.17 -13.93
CA PHE A 509 32.68 -4.33 -12.68
C PHE A 509 31.79 -4.77 -11.51
N ILE A 510 30.58 -4.23 -11.41
CA ILE A 510 29.66 -4.46 -10.29
C ILE A 510 28.75 -5.67 -10.55
N LEU A 511 28.17 -5.79 -11.74
CA LEU A 511 27.17 -6.81 -12.05
C LEU A 511 27.80 -8.20 -12.28
N ASN A 512 29.05 -8.25 -12.77
CA ASN A 512 29.85 -9.47 -12.89
C ASN A 512 30.84 -9.69 -11.74
N GLY A 513 30.77 -8.87 -10.68
CA GLY A 513 31.64 -9.05 -9.52
C GLY A 513 31.56 -10.47 -8.94
N LYS A 514 32.70 -10.95 -8.42
CA LYS A 514 32.81 -12.30 -7.86
C LYS A 514 32.01 -12.38 -6.57
N LEU A 515 31.42 -13.55 -6.29
CA LEU A 515 30.58 -13.78 -5.12
C LEU A 515 31.31 -13.51 -3.78
N LYS A 516 32.61 -13.77 -3.75
CA LYS A 516 33.46 -13.50 -2.58
C LYS A 516 33.71 -12.01 -2.32
N ASP A 517 33.56 -11.17 -3.34
CA ASP A 517 33.89 -9.74 -3.31
C ASP A 517 32.64 -8.88 -3.07
N LEU A 518 31.49 -9.31 -3.60
CA LEU A 518 30.24 -8.55 -3.57
C LEU A 518 29.06 -9.38 -3.05
N ASN A 519 28.21 -8.74 -2.25
CA ASN A 519 27.00 -9.34 -1.68
C ASN A 519 25.78 -8.42 -1.88
N ALA A 520 24.68 -8.97 -2.40
CA ALA A 520 23.44 -8.20 -2.62
C ALA A 520 22.48 -8.34 -1.43
N GLU A 521 22.48 -9.52 -0.83
CA GLU A 521 21.60 -9.97 0.24
C GLU A 521 21.73 -9.06 1.48
N GLU A 522 22.94 -8.67 1.84
CA GLU A 522 23.24 -7.76 2.96
C GLU A 522 22.76 -6.32 2.74
N VAL A 523 22.47 -5.93 1.49
CA VAL A 523 21.93 -4.60 1.16
C VAL A 523 20.41 -4.62 1.15
N TYR A 524 19.82 -5.61 0.50
CA TYR A 524 18.38 -5.65 0.24
C TYR A 524 17.58 -6.43 1.28
N GLY A 525 18.19 -7.42 1.95
CA GLY A 525 17.56 -8.28 2.94
C GLY A 525 16.73 -7.53 3.99
N PRO A 526 17.28 -6.49 4.67
CA PRO A 526 16.54 -5.74 5.68
C PRO A 526 15.23 -5.14 5.19
N LEU A 527 15.14 -4.79 3.90
CA LEU A 527 13.96 -4.20 3.30
C LEU A 527 13.00 -5.25 2.73
N THR A 528 13.54 -6.27 2.04
CA THR A 528 12.73 -7.24 1.30
C THR A 528 12.20 -8.37 2.16
N VAL A 529 12.96 -8.84 3.15
CA VAL A 529 12.57 -9.99 3.99
C VAL A 529 11.25 -9.74 4.73
N PRO A 530 11.01 -8.55 5.32
CA PRO A 530 9.71 -8.27 5.94
C PRO A 530 8.53 -8.19 4.96
N VAL A 531 8.79 -7.93 3.68
CA VAL A 531 7.75 -7.82 2.64
C VAL A 531 7.44 -9.20 2.02
N PHE A 532 8.48 -9.92 1.61
CA PHE A 532 8.33 -11.22 0.93
C PHE A 532 8.08 -12.37 1.90
N GLY A 533 8.67 -12.30 3.09
CA GLY A 533 8.72 -13.40 4.05
C GLY A 533 10.11 -14.05 4.09
N ARG A 534 10.25 -15.00 5.02
CA ARG A 534 11.51 -15.68 5.30
C ARG A 534 11.79 -16.81 4.32
N GLY A 535 13.06 -17.22 4.24
CA GLY A 535 13.52 -18.37 3.44
C GLY A 535 13.55 -18.13 1.94
N VAL A 536 13.35 -16.89 1.47
CA VAL A 536 13.27 -16.56 0.04
C VAL A 536 14.07 -15.33 -0.34
N VAL A 537 14.47 -15.27 -1.60
CA VAL A 537 15.15 -14.13 -2.24
C VAL A 537 16.46 -13.76 -1.52
N TYR A 538 16.43 -12.73 -0.67
CA TYR A 538 17.60 -12.18 0.03
C TYR A 538 17.70 -12.63 1.50
N ASP A 539 16.81 -13.53 1.95
CA ASP A 539 16.92 -14.22 3.26
C ASP A 539 17.73 -15.53 3.21
N VAL A 540 18.27 -15.87 2.03
CA VAL A 540 19.01 -17.11 1.80
C VAL A 540 20.38 -16.82 1.19
N ASP A 541 21.29 -17.80 1.23
CA ASP A 541 22.56 -17.68 0.52
C ASP A 541 22.38 -17.63 -1.00
N ASN A 542 23.41 -17.15 -1.71
CA ASN A 542 23.32 -16.95 -3.15
C ASN A 542 23.07 -18.25 -3.93
N ALA A 543 23.56 -19.41 -3.47
CA ALA A 543 23.35 -20.68 -4.15
C ALA A 543 21.88 -21.10 -4.07
N ARG A 544 21.27 -20.97 -2.88
CA ARG A 544 19.83 -21.17 -2.69
C ARG A 544 19.00 -20.18 -3.50
N PHE A 545 19.42 -18.91 -3.58
CA PHE A 545 18.79 -17.90 -4.43
C PHE A 545 18.85 -18.27 -5.92
N MET A 546 19.96 -18.82 -6.42
CA MET A 546 20.06 -19.31 -7.81
C MET A 546 19.09 -20.48 -8.06
N ASP A 547 18.91 -21.38 -7.10
CA ASP A 547 17.93 -22.45 -7.20
C ASP A 547 16.49 -21.93 -7.23
N GLN A 548 16.16 -20.94 -6.40
CA GLN A 548 14.85 -20.29 -6.45
C GLN A 548 14.60 -19.65 -7.82
N LYS A 549 15.61 -18.96 -8.38
CA LYS A 549 15.53 -18.40 -9.73
C LYS A 549 15.32 -19.48 -10.80
N ARG A 550 16.01 -20.62 -10.69
CA ARG A 550 15.85 -21.76 -11.60
C ARG A 550 14.41 -22.26 -11.58
N LEU A 551 13.84 -22.47 -10.39
CA LEU A 551 12.46 -22.93 -10.23
C LEU A 551 11.46 -21.92 -10.80
N LEU A 552 11.64 -20.63 -10.55
CA LEU A 552 10.80 -19.58 -11.13
C LEU A 552 10.91 -19.54 -12.66
N LYS A 553 12.08 -19.83 -13.24
CA LYS A 553 12.26 -19.82 -14.70
C LYS A 553 11.41 -20.88 -15.41
N GLU A 554 11.08 -22.00 -14.75
CA GLU A 554 10.18 -23.03 -15.29
C GLU A 554 8.78 -22.47 -15.57
N GLY A 555 8.30 -21.52 -14.75
CA GLY A 555 7.03 -20.84 -15.00
C GLY A 555 7.08 -19.83 -16.16
N PHE A 556 8.27 -19.46 -16.63
CA PHE A 556 8.47 -18.50 -17.74
C PHE A 556 8.92 -19.15 -19.04
N THR A 557 8.70 -20.45 -19.19
CA THR A 557 8.96 -21.17 -20.45
C THR A 557 8.06 -20.66 -21.57
N SER A 558 8.51 -20.77 -22.82
CA SER A 558 7.71 -20.40 -23.98
C SER A 558 6.37 -21.15 -24.06
N GLN A 559 6.31 -22.38 -23.52
CA GLN A 559 5.06 -23.14 -23.41
C GLN A 559 4.05 -22.45 -22.50
N ASN A 560 4.48 -22.03 -21.30
CA ASN A 560 3.62 -21.33 -20.37
C ASN A 560 3.23 -19.93 -20.88
N LEU A 561 4.17 -19.21 -21.50
CA LEU A 561 3.89 -17.89 -22.08
C LEU A 561 2.83 -17.96 -23.21
N ARG A 562 2.81 -19.03 -24.02
CA ARG A 562 1.73 -19.28 -24.99
C ARG A 562 0.36 -19.43 -24.34
N ALA A 563 0.29 -20.01 -23.13
CA ALA A 563 -0.94 -20.10 -22.37
C ALA A 563 -1.31 -18.77 -21.68
N TYR A 564 -0.33 -17.96 -21.29
CA TYR A 564 -0.55 -16.71 -20.56
C TYR A 564 -1.02 -15.55 -21.45
N VAL A 565 -0.50 -15.43 -22.68
CA VAL A 565 -0.82 -14.31 -23.58
C VAL A 565 -2.33 -14.16 -23.83
N PRO A 566 -3.09 -15.23 -24.14
CA PRO A 566 -4.56 -15.12 -24.27
C PRO A 566 -5.24 -14.61 -23.00
N GLN A 567 -4.74 -14.97 -21.82
CA GLN A 567 -5.28 -14.47 -20.54
C GLN A 567 -4.98 -12.98 -20.36
N PHE A 568 -3.81 -12.50 -20.79
CA PHE A 568 -3.48 -11.07 -20.75
C PHE A 568 -4.39 -10.23 -21.63
N VAL A 569 -4.65 -10.70 -22.86
CA VAL A 569 -5.61 -10.07 -23.78
C VAL A 569 -6.99 -10.02 -23.12
N LYS A 570 -7.49 -11.18 -22.66
CA LYS A 570 -8.80 -11.29 -22.02
C LYS A 570 -8.99 -10.38 -20.81
N GLU A 571 -8.03 -10.34 -19.88
CA GLU A 571 -8.12 -9.47 -18.70
C GLU A 571 -8.08 -7.98 -19.10
N THR A 572 -7.29 -7.62 -20.12
CA THR A 572 -7.23 -6.26 -20.65
C THR A 572 -8.57 -5.86 -21.28
N GLU A 573 -9.10 -6.68 -22.19
CA GLU A 573 -10.40 -6.44 -22.82
C GLU A 573 -11.54 -6.37 -21.79
N GLN A 574 -11.57 -7.32 -20.85
CA GLN A 574 -12.56 -7.34 -19.78
C GLN A 574 -12.49 -6.05 -18.96
N TYR A 575 -11.28 -5.58 -18.62
CA TYR A 575 -11.11 -4.33 -17.90
C TYR A 575 -11.65 -3.14 -18.70
N ILE A 576 -11.26 -2.99 -19.98
CA ILE A 576 -11.72 -1.89 -20.85
C ILE A 576 -13.24 -1.93 -21.09
N ASN A 577 -13.86 -3.11 -21.13
CA ASN A 577 -15.29 -3.24 -21.41
C ASN A 577 -16.17 -3.11 -20.15
N THR A 578 -15.64 -3.38 -18.95
CA THR A 578 -16.45 -3.40 -17.72
C THR A 578 -16.15 -2.25 -16.77
N ASN A 579 -14.94 -1.69 -16.78
CA ASN A 579 -14.53 -0.66 -15.84
C ASN A 579 -15.24 0.67 -16.13
N ALA A 580 -15.68 1.34 -15.07
CA ALA A 580 -16.38 2.62 -15.14
C ALA A 580 -15.61 3.73 -15.88
N VAL A 581 -14.27 3.68 -15.84
CA VAL A 581 -13.38 4.64 -16.50
C VAL A 581 -13.51 4.65 -18.03
N PHE A 582 -13.87 3.51 -18.63
CA PHE A 582 -13.97 3.34 -20.08
C PHE A 582 -15.41 3.32 -20.60
N ARG A 583 -16.35 3.90 -19.84
CA ARG A 583 -17.75 4.03 -20.25
C ARG A 583 -17.94 5.16 -21.26
N GLY A 584 -18.55 4.84 -22.39
CA GLY A 584 -18.81 5.77 -23.50
C GLY A 584 -17.77 5.68 -24.62
N GLU A 585 -17.88 6.61 -25.57
CA GLU A 585 -17.01 6.70 -26.76
C GLU A 585 -15.63 7.26 -26.47
N GLY A 586 -15.45 7.98 -25.35
CA GLY A 586 -14.19 8.59 -24.96
C GLY A 586 -14.24 9.25 -23.59
N GLY A 587 -13.07 9.56 -23.03
CA GLY A 587 -12.95 10.13 -21.69
C GLY A 587 -11.52 10.49 -21.32
N VAL A 588 -11.32 10.84 -20.05
CA VAL A 588 -10.00 11.08 -19.44
C VAL A 588 -9.81 10.09 -18.30
N CYS A 589 -8.62 9.50 -18.21
CA CYS A 589 -8.28 8.58 -17.13
C CYS A 589 -6.87 8.82 -16.60
N ASP A 590 -6.62 8.44 -15.34
CA ASP A 590 -5.26 8.24 -14.84
C ASP A 590 -4.76 6.87 -15.32
N ILE A 591 -3.91 6.89 -16.35
CA ILE A 591 -3.44 5.68 -17.00
C ILE A 591 -2.58 4.83 -16.07
N SER A 592 -1.96 5.44 -15.06
CA SER A 592 -1.13 4.71 -14.10
C SER A 592 -1.96 3.78 -13.20
N THR A 593 -3.15 4.22 -12.79
CA THR A 593 -4.11 3.40 -12.03
C THR A 593 -4.62 2.26 -12.90
N VAL A 594 -5.02 2.55 -14.14
CA VAL A 594 -5.51 1.56 -15.10
C VAL A 594 -4.46 0.47 -15.36
N LEU A 595 -3.22 0.85 -15.68
CA LEU A 595 -2.16 -0.10 -15.99
C LEU A 595 -1.75 -0.91 -14.77
N SER A 596 -1.78 -0.32 -13.57
CA SER A 596 -1.55 -1.06 -12.32
C SER A 596 -2.63 -2.13 -12.10
N GLU A 597 -3.90 -1.81 -12.29
CA GLU A 597 -4.97 -2.80 -12.11
C GLU A 597 -4.92 -3.90 -13.18
N ILE A 598 -4.75 -3.54 -14.45
CA ILE A 598 -4.63 -4.51 -15.55
C ILE A 598 -3.43 -5.43 -15.35
N SER A 599 -2.24 -4.88 -15.03
CA SER A 599 -1.04 -5.70 -14.84
C SER A 599 -1.20 -6.67 -13.66
N LEU A 600 -1.88 -6.23 -12.60
CA LEU A 600 -2.12 -7.04 -11.41
C LEU A 600 -3.07 -8.19 -11.71
N TYR A 601 -4.19 -7.92 -12.37
CA TYR A 601 -5.17 -8.94 -12.76
C TYR A 601 -4.60 -9.93 -13.78
N ALA A 602 -3.87 -9.42 -14.78
CA ALA A 602 -3.18 -10.23 -15.78
C ALA A 602 -2.16 -11.18 -15.12
N ALA A 603 -1.29 -10.66 -14.24
CA ALA A 603 -0.29 -11.48 -13.55
C ALA A 603 -0.93 -12.48 -12.57
N ALA A 604 -1.96 -12.07 -11.83
CA ALA A 604 -2.68 -12.96 -10.92
C ALA A 604 -3.31 -14.14 -11.66
N GLY A 605 -4.05 -13.86 -12.74
CA GLY A 605 -4.78 -14.86 -13.51
C GLY A 605 -3.86 -15.84 -14.25
N SER A 606 -2.76 -15.36 -14.84
CA SER A 606 -1.88 -16.20 -15.63
C SER A 606 -0.84 -16.93 -14.76
N LEU A 607 -0.17 -16.21 -13.86
CA LEU A 607 1.03 -16.68 -13.18
C LEU A 607 0.69 -17.40 -11.88
N GLN A 608 -0.29 -16.90 -11.13
CA GLN A 608 -0.57 -17.39 -9.77
C GLN A 608 -1.74 -18.36 -9.69
N GLY A 609 -2.58 -18.39 -10.73
CA GLY A 609 -3.72 -19.26 -10.84
C GLY A 609 -5.05 -18.56 -10.59
N LYS A 610 -6.12 -19.18 -11.09
CA LYS A 610 -7.47 -18.65 -11.05
C LYS A 610 -7.96 -18.39 -9.62
N GLU A 611 -7.64 -19.26 -8.67
CA GLU A 611 -8.08 -19.14 -7.28
C GLU A 611 -7.50 -17.88 -6.63
N VAL A 612 -6.24 -17.57 -6.94
CA VAL A 612 -5.62 -16.33 -6.47
C VAL A 612 -6.32 -15.15 -7.12
N ARG A 613 -6.50 -15.16 -8.46
CA ARG A 613 -7.24 -14.13 -9.22
C ARG A 613 -8.67 -13.90 -8.73
N ASP A 614 -9.38 -14.95 -8.36
CA ASP A 614 -10.74 -14.90 -7.82
C ASP A 614 -10.75 -14.40 -6.36
N SER A 615 -9.65 -14.65 -5.63
CA SER A 615 -9.40 -14.09 -4.30
C SER A 615 -8.97 -12.63 -4.31
N PHE A 616 -8.69 -12.01 -5.49
CA PHE A 616 -8.53 -10.56 -5.65
C PHE A 616 -9.86 -9.84 -5.45
N ASP A 617 -10.39 -10.00 -4.26
CA ASP A 617 -11.29 -9.04 -3.72
C ASP A 617 -10.49 -7.82 -3.25
N SER A 618 -11.26 -6.81 -2.98
CA SER A 618 -10.88 -5.61 -2.27
C SER A 618 -10.12 -5.81 -0.93
N SER A 619 -10.10 -7.00 -0.32
CA SER A 619 -9.29 -7.33 0.86
C SER A 619 -7.86 -7.70 0.45
N PHE A 620 -7.69 -8.53 -0.58
CA PHE A 620 -6.39 -8.83 -1.16
C PHE A 620 -5.69 -7.56 -1.66
N ALA A 621 -6.41 -6.69 -2.39
CA ALA A 621 -5.87 -5.42 -2.84
C ALA A 621 -5.39 -4.52 -1.68
N THR A 622 -6.06 -4.61 -0.52
CA THR A 622 -5.65 -3.89 0.69
C THR A 622 -4.38 -4.48 1.30
N TYR A 623 -4.25 -5.81 1.34
CA TYR A 623 -3.02 -6.46 1.80
C TYR A 623 -1.85 -6.18 0.88
N TYR A 624 -2.07 -6.26 -0.44
CA TYR A 624 -1.06 -5.92 -1.43
C TYR A 624 -0.54 -4.49 -1.22
N ARG A 625 -1.43 -3.50 -1.06
CA ARG A 625 -1.05 -2.11 -0.77
C ARG A 625 -0.24 -1.99 0.53
N HIS A 626 -0.64 -2.66 1.59
CA HIS A 626 0.11 -2.63 2.86
C HIS A 626 1.48 -3.31 2.76
N LEU A 627 1.64 -4.33 1.91
CA LEU A 627 2.94 -4.90 1.59
C LEU A 627 3.81 -3.90 0.82
N ASP A 628 3.22 -3.23 -0.16
CA ASP A 628 3.89 -2.21 -0.99
C ASP A 628 4.39 -1.02 -0.16
N ASP A 629 3.61 -0.56 0.81
CA ASP A 629 4.05 0.45 1.78
C ASP A 629 5.34 0.05 2.53
N GLY A 630 5.66 -1.25 2.56
CA GLY A 630 6.91 -1.79 3.09
C GLY A 630 8.17 -1.32 2.35
N PHE A 631 8.05 -0.91 1.09
CA PHE A 631 9.14 -0.33 0.28
C PHE A 631 9.32 1.18 0.45
N ALA A 632 8.63 1.80 1.43
CA ALA A 632 8.83 3.20 1.74
C ALA A 632 10.31 3.53 2.02
N PRO A 633 10.84 4.68 1.56
CA PRO A 633 12.27 5.02 1.70
C PRO A 633 12.81 4.96 3.14
N ALA A 634 11.99 5.30 4.14
CA ALA A 634 12.38 5.22 5.54
C ALA A 634 12.74 3.79 6.00
N ASN A 635 12.17 2.76 5.37
CA ASN A 635 12.44 1.37 5.69
C ASN A 635 13.80 0.87 5.18
N PHE A 636 14.54 1.66 4.38
CA PHE A 636 15.95 1.37 4.13
C PHE A 636 16.79 1.46 5.41
N MET A 637 16.46 2.39 6.32
CA MET A 637 17.16 2.54 7.60
C MET A 637 16.44 1.84 8.75
N PHE A 638 15.12 1.92 8.78
CA PHE A 638 14.31 1.54 9.94
C PHE A 638 13.25 0.47 9.63
N PRO A 639 13.58 -0.64 8.95
CA PRO A 639 12.59 -1.65 8.56
C PRO A 639 11.98 -2.40 9.75
N TRP A 640 12.70 -2.41 10.87
CA TRP A 640 12.37 -3.08 12.13
C TRP A 640 11.57 -2.21 13.11
N LEU A 641 11.43 -0.90 12.83
CA LEU A 641 10.71 0.00 13.71
C LEU A 641 9.20 -0.33 13.66
N PRO A 642 8.50 -0.52 14.81
CA PRO A 642 7.12 -0.99 14.84
C PRO A 642 6.11 0.13 14.55
N THR A 643 6.35 0.90 13.48
CA THR A 643 5.46 1.96 13.00
C THR A 643 4.12 1.37 12.54
N PRO A 644 3.03 2.16 12.49
CA PRO A 644 1.75 1.69 11.96
C PRO A 644 1.83 1.17 10.52
N VAL A 645 2.79 1.66 9.72
CA VAL A 645 3.06 1.16 8.36
C VAL A 645 3.69 -0.23 8.44
N ASN A 646 4.78 -0.39 9.20
CA ASN A 646 5.48 -1.68 9.32
C ASN A 646 4.62 -2.77 9.97
N ARG A 647 3.78 -2.41 10.96
CA ARG A 647 2.82 -3.35 11.55
C ARG A 647 1.76 -3.81 10.53
N ARG A 648 1.28 -2.90 9.67
CA ARG A 648 0.32 -3.24 8.60
C ARG A 648 0.98 -4.10 7.53
N ARG A 649 2.22 -3.79 7.14
CA ARG A 649 3.06 -4.64 6.27
C ARG A 649 3.17 -6.05 6.82
N ASP A 650 3.62 -6.20 8.06
CA ASP A 650 3.85 -7.52 8.67
C ASP A 650 2.53 -8.30 8.81
N ARG A 651 1.41 -7.62 9.10
CA ARG A 651 0.08 -8.24 9.09
C ARG A 651 -0.32 -8.69 7.69
N ALA A 652 -0.11 -7.85 6.68
CA ALA A 652 -0.43 -8.16 5.29
C ALA A 652 0.40 -9.34 4.76
N GLN A 653 1.69 -9.39 5.06
CA GLN A 653 2.58 -10.51 4.73
C GLN A 653 2.02 -11.82 5.28
N ARG A 654 1.68 -11.87 6.57
CA ARG A 654 1.10 -13.08 7.19
C ARG A 654 -0.23 -13.48 6.57
N MET A 655 -1.11 -12.52 6.27
CA MET A 655 -2.42 -12.80 5.68
C MET A 655 -2.31 -13.33 4.24
N MET A 656 -1.42 -12.75 3.43
CA MET A 656 -1.18 -13.21 2.07
C MET A 656 -0.49 -14.58 2.06
N ALA A 657 0.53 -14.77 2.89
CA ALA A 657 1.19 -16.08 3.02
C ALA A 657 0.19 -17.16 3.44
N LYS A 658 -0.70 -16.87 4.40
CA LYS A 658 -1.77 -17.78 4.81
C LYS A 658 -2.70 -18.12 3.64
N LEU A 659 -3.14 -17.12 2.87
CA LEU A 659 -4.00 -17.35 1.71
C LEU A 659 -3.36 -18.28 0.68
N TYR A 660 -2.09 -18.05 0.32
CA TYR A 660 -1.37 -18.95 -0.59
C TYR A 660 -1.24 -20.37 -0.01
N MET A 661 -0.90 -20.51 1.27
CA MET A 661 -0.81 -21.82 1.90
C MET A 661 -2.16 -22.55 1.92
N ASP A 662 -3.27 -21.84 2.12
CA ASP A 662 -4.61 -22.44 2.08
C ASP A 662 -4.96 -22.91 0.65
N ILE A 663 -4.59 -22.14 -0.39
CA ILE A 663 -4.74 -22.55 -1.80
C ILE A 663 -3.86 -23.77 -2.12
N ILE A 664 -2.60 -23.78 -1.67
CA ILE A 664 -1.68 -24.91 -1.87
C ILE A 664 -2.27 -26.19 -1.25
N ARG A 665 -2.75 -26.12 0.00
CA ARG A 665 -3.39 -27.26 0.67
C ARG A 665 -4.60 -27.77 -0.09
N GLN A 666 -5.43 -26.86 -0.61
CA GLN A 666 -6.59 -27.23 -1.42
C GLN A 666 -6.16 -27.94 -2.71
N ARG A 667 -5.19 -27.40 -3.45
CA ARG A 667 -4.67 -28.02 -4.68
C ARG A 667 -4.05 -29.40 -4.44
N ARG A 668 -3.29 -29.56 -3.34
CA ARG A 668 -2.73 -30.88 -2.95
C ARG A 668 -3.81 -31.91 -2.63
N SER A 669 -4.98 -31.49 -2.13
CA SER A 669 -6.07 -32.42 -1.80
C SER A 669 -6.94 -32.80 -3.00
N THR A 670 -7.12 -31.90 -3.97
CA THR A 670 -7.93 -32.15 -5.18
C THR A 670 -7.14 -32.76 -6.33
N GLY A 671 -5.82 -32.54 -6.37
CA GLY A 671 -4.99 -32.80 -7.54
C GLY A 671 -5.18 -31.77 -8.66
N ASN A 672 -4.35 -31.82 -9.71
CA ASN A 672 -4.42 -30.93 -10.87
C ASN A 672 -5.51 -31.37 -11.85
N GLN A 673 -6.77 -31.33 -11.43
CA GLN A 673 -7.91 -31.77 -12.25
C GLN A 673 -8.06 -30.94 -13.54
N ASP A 674 -7.63 -29.68 -13.49
CA ASP A 674 -7.81 -28.72 -14.57
C ASP A 674 -6.63 -28.67 -15.56
N GLY A 675 -5.56 -29.45 -15.33
CA GLY A 675 -4.34 -29.40 -16.14
C GLY A 675 -3.65 -28.03 -16.11
N SER A 676 -3.79 -27.28 -15.02
CA SER A 676 -3.20 -25.94 -14.89
C SER A 676 -1.67 -26.03 -14.89
N HIS A 677 -1.03 -25.18 -15.69
CA HIS A 677 0.43 -25.06 -15.82
C HIS A 677 0.92 -23.72 -15.25
N ASP A 678 0.29 -23.23 -14.18
CA ASP A 678 0.69 -21.98 -13.53
C ASP A 678 1.94 -22.14 -12.66
N MET A 679 2.51 -20.99 -12.23
CA MET A 679 3.73 -20.98 -11.41
C MET A 679 3.50 -21.66 -10.06
N LEU A 680 2.31 -21.51 -9.48
CA LEU A 680 2.01 -22.09 -8.18
C LEU A 680 2.13 -23.61 -8.23
N TRP A 681 1.58 -24.24 -9.28
CA TRP A 681 1.74 -25.67 -9.50
C TRP A 681 3.22 -26.06 -9.69
N ALA A 682 3.96 -25.31 -10.50
CA ALA A 682 5.38 -25.58 -10.73
C ALA A 682 6.23 -25.50 -9.45
N LEU A 683 5.92 -24.57 -8.53
CA LEU A 683 6.61 -24.44 -7.25
C LEU A 683 6.18 -25.50 -6.22
N MET A 684 4.92 -25.96 -6.25
CA MET A 684 4.42 -26.99 -5.33
C MET A 684 5.14 -28.34 -5.47
N ASP A 685 5.59 -28.66 -6.68
CA ASP A 685 6.40 -29.84 -7.02
C ASP A 685 7.92 -29.51 -7.07
N GLY A 686 8.27 -28.25 -6.83
CA GLY A 686 9.62 -27.73 -6.89
C GLY A 686 10.55 -28.34 -5.84
N ARG A 687 11.74 -28.73 -6.28
CA ARG A 687 12.83 -29.22 -5.42
C ARG A 687 14.11 -28.43 -5.65
N TYR A 688 14.80 -28.14 -4.56
CA TYR A 688 16.17 -27.64 -4.58
C TYR A 688 17.14 -28.71 -5.09
N ARG A 689 18.35 -28.31 -5.50
CA ARG A 689 19.34 -29.27 -6.05
C ARG A 689 19.78 -30.34 -5.06
N ASP A 690 19.73 -30.04 -3.77
CA ASP A 690 20.02 -31.00 -2.69
C ASP A 690 18.88 -32.02 -2.47
N GLY A 691 17.79 -31.94 -3.24
CA GLY A 691 16.63 -32.82 -3.16
C GLY A 691 15.53 -32.34 -2.20
N THR A 692 15.82 -31.32 -1.37
CA THR A 692 14.87 -30.74 -0.42
C THR A 692 13.67 -30.17 -1.17
N PRO A 693 12.43 -30.52 -0.80
CA PRO A 693 11.24 -29.89 -1.38
C PRO A 693 11.10 -28.45 -0.90
N LEU A 694 10.47 -27.59 -1.71
CA LEU A 694 10.03 -26.28 -1.24
C LEU A 694 8.92 -26.47 -0.21
N SER A 695 9.08 -25.85 0.96
CA SER A 695 8.00 -25.79 1.94
C SER A 695 6.83 -24.95 1.40
N ASP A 696 5.62 -25.21 1.89
CA ASP A 696 4.44 -24.42 1.51
C ASP A 696 4.62 -22.93 1.90
N GLU A 697 5.37 -22.64 2.99
CA GLU A 697 5.70 -21.28 3.40
C GLU A 697 6.70 -20.61 2.44
N GLU A 698 7.80 -21.28 2.07
CA GLU A 698 8.72 -20.76 1.05
C GLU A 698 8.00 -20.55 -0.29
N THR A 699 7.11 -21.47 -0.67
CA THR A 699 6.30 -21.37 -1.89
C THR A 699 5.41 -20.12 -1.84
N ALA A 700 4.68 -19.93 -0.74
CA ALA A 700 3.86 -18.73 -0.53
C ALA A 700 4.69 -17.43 -0.59
N ASN A 701 5.84 -17.41 0.08
CA ASN A 701 6.72 -16.24 0.12
C ASN A 701 7.37 -15.95 -1.26
N LEU A 702 7.70 -16.97 -2.05
CA LEU A 702 8.15 -16.81 -3.44
C LEU A 702 7.04 -16.24 -4.33
N MET A 703 5.79 -16.67 -4.14
CA MET A 703 4.64 -16.12 -4.87
C MET A 703 4.40 -14.65 -4.53
N ILE A 704 4.55 -14.26 -3.27
CA ILE A 704 4.51 -12.84 -2.85
C ILE A 704 5.65 -12.07 -3.54
N ALA A 705 6.87 -12.58 -3.47
CA ALA A 705 8.03 -11.93 -4.10
C ALA A 705 7.84 -11.74 -5.61
N LEU A 706 7.29 -12.74 -6.29
CA LEU A 706 7.00 -12.70 -7.72
C LEU A 706 5.94 -11.67 -8.07
N LEU A 707 4.86 -11.59 -7.28
CA LEU A 707 3.81 -10.58 -7.44
C LEU A 707 4.37 -9.17 -7.28
N MET A 708 5.12 -8.92 -6.20
CA MET A 708 5.71 -7.61 -5.94
C MET A 708 6.75 -7.23 -7.01
N GLY A 709 7.61 -8.18 -7.42
CA GLY A 709 8.67 -7.93 -8.39
C GLY A 709 8.17 -7.68 -9.82
N GLY A 710 7.06 -8.29 -10.22
CA GLY A 710 6.46 -8.08 -11.56
C GLY A 710 5.64 -6.79 -11.65
N GLN A 711 4.89 -6.48 -10.59
CA GLN A 711 3.84 -5.47 -10.64
C GLN A 711 4.35 -4.04 -10.85
N HIS A 712 5.32 -3.58 -10.04
CA HIS A 712 5.85 -2.21 -10.17
C HIS A 712 6.50 -1.96 -11.53
N ASN A 713 7.23 -2.97 -12.01
CA ASN A 713 8.02 -2.85 -13.22
C ASN A 713 7.15 -2.79 -14.47
N THR A 714 6.19 -3.72 -14.61
CA THR A 714 5.25 -3.72 -15.73
C THR A 714 4.35 -2.49 -15.70
N ALA A 715 3.75 -2.16 -14.55
CA ALA A 715 2.82 -1.03 -14.47
C ALA A 715 3.49 0.30 -14.82
N ALA A 716 4.69 0.56 -14.27
CA ALA A 716 5.44 1.78 -14.57
C ALA A 716 5.84 1.84 -16.05
N SER A 717 6.39 0.76 -16.61
CA SER A 717 6.81 0.70 -18.02
C SER A 717 5.62 0.88 -18.96
N GLY A 718 4.51 0.18 -18.70
CA GLY A 718 3.26 0.32 -19.46
C GLY A 718 2.71 1.75 -19.40
N THR A 719 2.75 2.39 -18.23
CA THR A 719 2.32 3.80 -18.09
C THR A 719 3.19 4.73 -18.93
N TRP A 720 4.53 4.57 -18.91
CA TRP A 720 5.43 5.36 -19.75
C TRP A 720 5.19 5.15 -21.25
N ILE A 721 4.94 3.92 -21.69
CA ILE A 721 4.56 3.62 -23.08
C ILE A 721 3.33 4.43 -23.47
N MET A 722 2.26 4.36 -22.68
CA MET A 722 1.01 5.06 -22.98
C MET A 722 1.21 6.58 -23.02
N LEU A 723 1.97 7.15 -22.07
CA LEU A 723 2.25 8.58 -22.01
C LEU A 723 3.07 9.06 -23.22
N HIS A 724 4.11 8.34 -23.62
CA HIS A 724 4.92 8.72 -24.80
C HIS A 724 4.14 8.63 -26.09
N LEU A 725 3.30 7.60 -26.24
CA LEU A 725 2.39 7.44 -27.37
C LEU A 725 1.29 8.52 -27.39
N ALA A 726 0.81 8.97 -26.21
CA ALA A 726 -0.16 10.05 -26.12
C ALA A 726 0.36 11.38 -26.72
N HIS A 727 1.68 11.60 -26.68
CA HIS A 727 2.35 12.76 -27.29
C HIS A 727 2.71 12.53 -28.76
N ARG A 728 2.52 11.31 -29.28
CA ARG A 728 2.84 10.92 -30.66
C ARG A 728 1.72 10.06 -31.25
N PRO A 729 0.49 10.59 -31.44
CA PRO A 729 -0.63 9.79 -31.91
C PRO A 729 -0.40 9.10 -33.27
N HIS A 730 0.47 9.66 -34.13
CA HIS A 730 0.86 9.02 -35.40
C HIS A 730 1.47 7.62 -35.19
N LEU A 731 2.29 7.43 -34.15
CA LEU A 731 2.85 6.12 -33.81
C LEU A 731 1.77 5.13 -33.36
N ILE A 732 0.67 5.60 -32.75
CA ILE A 732 -0.45 4.72 -32.40
C ILE A 732 -1.12 4.18 -33.68
N GLU A 733 -1.27 5.00 -34.71
CA GLU A 733 -1.80 4.53 -36.00
C GLU A 733 -0.81 3.64 -36.75
N GLU A 734 0.51 3.88 -36.66
CA GLU A 734 1.52 2.98 -37.21
C GLU A 734 1.52 1.61 -36.51
N LEU A 735 1.42 1.59 -35.18
CA LEU A 735 1.25 0.35 -34.41
C LEU A 735 -0.03 -0.37 -34.83
N TYR A 736 -1.14 0.35 -34.99
CA TYR A 736 -2.40 -0.25 -35.45
C TYR A 736 -2.26 -0.85 -36.86
N GLN A 737 -1.58 -0.16 -37.77
CA GLN A 737 -1.31 -0.68 -39.12
C GLN A 737 -0.43 -1.93 -39.09
N GLU A 738 0.63 -1.95 -38.25
CA GLU A 738 1.45 -3.15 -38.05
C GLU A 738 0.61 -4.35 -37.60
N GLN A 739 -0.37 -4.14 -36.70
CA GLN A 739 -1.27 -5.20 -36.30
C GLN A 739 -2.16 -5.70 -37.44
N LEU A 740 -2.68 -4.80 -38.28
CA LEU A 740 -3.48 -5.22 -39.43
C LEU A 740 -2.64 -6.06 -40.41
N ASP A 741 -1.40 -5.66 -40.66
CA ASP A 741 -0.50 -6.34 -41.58
C ASP A 741 -0.05 -7.71 -41.07
N VAL A 742 0.19 -7.85 -39.76
CA VAL A 742 0.75 -9.07 -39.14
C VAL A 742 -0.33 -10.02 -38.58
N LEU A 743 -1.39 -9.48 -37.98
CA LEU A 743 -2.42 -10.25 -37.27
C LEU A 743 -3.74 -10.35 -38.05
N GLY A 744 -4.03 -9.38 -38.92
CA GLY A 744 -5.35 -9.23 -39.53
C GLY A 744 -6.41 -8.96 -38.47
N ASP A 745 -7.40 -9.86 -38.40
CA ASP A 745 -8.52 -9.81 -37.43
C ASP A 745 -8.33 -10.72 -36.20
N GLN A 746 -7.19 -11.40 -36.09
CA GLN A 746 -6.93 -12.35 -35.00
C GLN A 746 -6.34 -11.65 -33.76
N ASP A 747 -6.64 -12.20 -32.58
CA ASP A 747 -6.03 -11.77 -31.33
C ASP A 747 -4.53 -12.12 -31.30
N PRO A 748 -3.70 -11.32 -30.60
CA PRO A 748 -2.28 -11.60 -30.49
C PRO A 748 -2.03 -12.88 -29.69
N THR A 749 -1.23 -13.77 -30.27
CA THR A 749 -0.63 -14.94 -29.61
C THR A 749 0.82 -14.66 -29.22
N TYR A 750 1.41 -15.49 -28.36
CA TYR A 750 2.83 -15.34 -28.00
C TYR A 750 3.76 -15.33 -29.23
N ASP A 751 3.52 -16.20 -30.21
CA ASP A 751 4.36 -16.31 -31.41
C ASP A 751 4.14 -15.13 -32.38
N THR A 752 2.93 -14.55 -32.43
CA THR A 752 2.67 -13.37 -33.27
C THR A 752 3.15 -12.07 -32.62
N LEU A 753 3.15 -11.96 -31.29
CA LEU A 753 3.74 -10.81 -30.58
C LEU A 753 5.22 -10.62 -30.91
N GLN A 754 5.97 -11.70 -31.16
CA GLN A 754 7.37 -11.63 -31.59
C GLN A 754 7.55 -11.01 -32.99
N LYS A 755 6.49 -11.01 -33.81
CA LYS A 755 6.51 -10.46 -35.18
C LYS A 755 6.13 -8.98 -35.23
N LEU A 756 5.52 -8.44 -34.17
CA LEU A 756 5.18 -7.02 -34.04
C LEU A 756 6.44 -6.22 -33.69
N THR A 757 7.22 -5.88 -34.71
CA THR A 757 8.55 -5.27 -34.57
C THR A 757 8.46 -3.90 -33.92
N LEU A 758 7.57 -3.03 -34.40
CA LEU A 758 7.37 -1.68 -33.86
C LEU A 758 6.83 -1.73 -32.42
N HIS A 759 5.92 -2.66 -32.09
CA HIS A 759 5.48 -2.84 -30.70
C HIS A 759 6.66 -3.20 -29.76
N ASN A 760 7.52 -4.12 -30.19
CA ASN A 760 8.71 -4.49 -29.41
C ASN A 760 9.70 -3.32 -29.31
N ASN A 761 9.87 -2.54 -30.39
CA ASN A 761 10.72 -1.34 -30.40
C ASN A 761 10.20 -0.25 -29.46
N VAL A 762 8.87 -0.06 -29.36
CA VAL A 762 8.23 0.86 -28.40
C VAL A 762 8.52 0.44 -26.96
N ILE A 763 8.43 -0.86 -26.64
CA ILE A 763 8.78 -1.38 -25.31
C ILE A 763 10.26 -1.15 -25.04
N LYS A 764 11.14 -1.50 -25.98
CA LYS A 764 12.59 -1.38 -25.88
C LYS A 764 13.03 0.07 -25.65
N GLU A 765 12.50 1.00 -26.44
CA GLU A 765 12.80 2.42 -26.32
C GLU A 765 12.29 3.02 -25.00
N THR A 766 11.13 2.55 -24.54
CA THR A 766 10.64 2.97 -23.22
C THR A 766 11.52 2.46 -22.10
N LEU A 767 11.96 1.20 -22.13
CA LEU A 767 12.87 0.65 -21.13
C LEU A 767 14.25 1.30 -21.16
N ARG A 768 14.72 1.78 -22.31
CA ARG A 768 16.00 2.51 -22.45
C ARG A 768 16.00 3.79 -21.60
N LEU A 769 14.93 4.58 -21.69
CA LEU A 769 14.81 5.83 -20.96
C LEU A 769 14.21 5.67 -19.56
N HIS A 770 13.22 4.79 -19.42
CA HIS A 770 12.36 4.69 -18.23
C HIS A 770 12.44 3.31 -17.57
N SER A 771 13.64 2.69 -17.55
CA SER A 771 13.87 1.51 -16.72
C SER A 771 13.47 1.82 -15.26
N PRO A 772 12.58 1.01 -14.64
CA PRO A 772 12.12 1.25 -13.28
C PRO A 772 13.27 1.31 -12.27
N ILE A 773 14.32 0.50 -12.45
CA ILE A 773 15.46 0.42 -11.53
C ILE A 773 16.60 1.31 -12.02
N HIS A 774 16.80 2.46 -11.37
CA HIS A 774 17.87 3.41 -11.71
C HIS A 774 19.21 3.08 -11.04
N SER A 775 19.23 2.24 -9.99
CA SER A 775 20.43 1.98 -9.19
C SER A 775 20.47 0.57 -8.62
N ILE A 776 21.54 -0.17 -8.91
CA ILE A 776 21.78 -1.54 -8.46
C ILE A 776 22.96 -1.53 -7.50
N MET A 777 22.73 -1.96 -6.25
CA MET A 777 23.69 -1.83 -5.16
C MET A 777 24.24 -3.19 -4.70
N ARG A 778 25.51 -3.23 -4.31
CA ARG A 778 26.20 -4.41 -3.76
C ARG A 778 27.09 -4.00 -2.61
N LYS A 779 27.11 -4.76 -1.52
CA LYS A 779 28.06 -4.54 -0.43
C LYS A 779 29.41 -5.15 -0.76
N VAL A 780 30.46 -4.38 -0.55
CA VAL A 780 31.85 -4.78 -0.76
C VAL A 780 32.33 -5.60 0.43
N LYS A 781 32.68 -6.87 0.20
CA LYS A 781 33.13 -7.82 1.22
C LYS A 781 34.64 -7.81 1.40
N GLN A 782 35.39 -7.58 0.32
CA GLN A 782 36.86 -7.47 0.31
C GLN A 782 37.24 -6.19 -0.43
N PRO A 783 38.34 -5.50 -0.07
CA PRO A 783 38.77 -4.31 -0.80
C PRO A 783 38.90 -4.58 -2.30
N MET A 784 38.27 -3.76 -3.13
CA MET A 784 38.22 -3.97 -4.58
C MET A 784 39.01 -2.87 -5.31
N PRO A 785 40.14 -3.20 -5.95
CA PRO A 785 40.86 -2.25 -6.80
C PRO A 785 40.01 -1.93 -8.05
N ILE A 786 39.92 -0.65 -8.39
CA ILE A 786 39.34 -0.22 -9.67
C ILE A 786 40.39 -0.49 -10.76
N PRO A 787 40.07 -1.24 -11.82
CA PRO A 787 41.02 -1.56 -12.88
C PRO A 787 41.69 -0.31 -13.45
N ASP A 788 42.98 -0.43 -13.78
CA ASP A 788 43.78 0.63 -14.40
C ASP A 788 43.95 1.90 -13.54
N THR A 789 43.75 1.79 -12.22
CA THR A 789 43.94 2.89 -11.26
C THR A 789 44.55 2.39 -9.94
N ASP A 790 45.15 3.30 -9.16
CA ASP A 790 45.62 3.01 -7.78
C ASP A 790 44.49 3.13 -6.74
N VAL A 791 43.23 3.24 -7.18
CA VAL A 791 42.07 3.47 -6.33
C VAL A 791 41.47 2.15 -5.87
N VAL A 792 41.27 2.00 -4.56
CA VAL A 792 40.67 0.83 -3.93
C VAL A 792 39.37 1.20 -3.24
N VAL A 793 38.30 0.48 -3.56
CA VAL A 793 37.01 0.58 -2.87
C VAL A 793 37.10 -0.24 -1.58
N PRO A 794 36.96 0.37 -0.39
CA PRO A 794 37.11 -0.34 0.88
C PRO A 794 36.01 -1.38 1.11
N ALA A 795 36.34 -2.44 1.86
CA ALA A 795 35.34 -3.35 2.41
C ALA A 795 34.34 -2.59 3.32
N GLY A 796 33.08 -3.03 3.30
CA GLY A 796 31.98 -2.39 4.04
C GLY A 796 31.28 -1.25 3.27
N ASN A 797 31.91 -0.67 2.24
CA ASN A 797 31.23 0.26 1.34
C ASN A 797 30.16 -0.46 0.51
N ILE A 798 29.24 0.32 -0.07
CA ILE A 798 28.30 -0.12 -1.09
C ILE A 798 28.83 0.31 -2.46
N LEU A 799 28.87 -0.58 -3.44
CA LEU A 799 29.06 -0.27 -4.85
C LEU A 799 27.70 -0.11 -5.54
N LEU A 800 27.57 0.90 -6.40
CA LEU A 800 26.35 1.20 -7.16
C LEU A 800 26.62 1.23 -8.66
N ALA A 801 25.92 0.38 -9.40
CA ALA A 801 25.81 0.41 -10.86
C ALA A 801 24.56 1.20 -11.28
N ALA A 802 24.69 1.99 -12.33
CA ALA A 802 23.62 2.84 -12.86
C ALA A 802 23.39 2.52 -14.35
N PRO A 803 22.71 1.40 -14.66
CA PRO A 803 22.58 0.91 -16.04
C PRO A 803 21.87 1.88 -16.98
N GLY A 804 21.01 2.77 -16.47
CA GLY A 804 20.36 3.80 -17.27
C GLY A 804 21.25 5.00 -17.64
N VAL A 805 22.47 5.12 -17.08
CA VAL A 805 23.39 6.22 -17.43
C VAL A 805 23.95 6.04 -18.84
N PRO A 806 24.54 4.87 -19.22
CA PRO A 806 24.93 4.62 -20.61
C PRO A 806 23.78 4.80 -21.62
N SER A 807 22.57 4.39 -21.24
CA SER A 807 21.36 4.56 -22.05
C SER A 807 20.98 6.02 -22.34
N ARG A 808 21.62 6.99 -21.67
CA ARG A 808 21.39 8.43 -21.77
C ARG A 808 22.63 9.20 -22.23
N CYS A 809 23.65 8.53 -22.76
CA CYS A 809 24.88 9.16 -23.26
C CYS A 809 24.92 9.14 -24.79
N GLU A 810 25.29 10.27 -25.39
CA GLU A 810 25.47 10.42 -26.86
C GLU A 810 26.47 9.42 -27.44
N GLU A 811 27.47 9.02 -26.64
CA GLU A 811 28.46 7.99 -26.99
C GLU A 811 27.83 6.64 -27.40
N PHE A 812 26.65 6.31 -26.86
CA PHE A 812 25.99 5.03 -27.10
C PHE A 812 24.68 5.18 -27.88
N PHE A 813 23.98 6.31 -27.74
CA PHE A 813 22.68 6.54 -28.36
C PHE A 813 22.64 7.96 -28.92
N PRO A 814 22.56 8.12 -30.25
CA PRO A 814 22.39 9.44 -30.88
C PRO A 814 21.08 10.09 -30.40
N ASP A 815 21.15 11.38 -30.06
CA ASP A 815 20.06 12.12 -29.42
C ASP A 815 19.41 11.32 -28.27
N PRO A 816 20.19 11.05 -27.20
CA PRO A 816 19.85 10.03 -26.22
C PRO A 816 18.58 10.37 -25.44
N MET A 817 18.20 11.65 -25.37
CA MET A 817 17.01 12.09 -24.64
C MET A 817 15.74 12.07 -25.49
N ALA A 818 15.84 11.95 -26.82
CA ALA A 818 14.68 11.71 -27.67
C ALA A 818 14.17 10.28 -27.48
N TRP A 819 12.88 10.16 -27.20
CA TRP A 819 12.15 8.90 -27.25
C TRP A 819 11.73 8.63 -28.70
N ASN A 820 12.43 7.72 -29.37
CA ASN A 820 12.25 7.36 -30.77
C ASN A 820 12.30 5.83 -30.96
N PRO A 821 11.15 5.14 -31.08
CA PRO A 821 11.12 3.69 -31.32
C PRO A 821 11.83 3.26 -32.60
N HIS A 822 11.84 4.09 -33.65
CA HIS A 822 12.47 3.77 -34.93
C HIS A 822 14.00 3.75 -34.87
N ARG A 823 14.63 4.15 -33.75
CA ARG A 823 16.08 3.92 -33.60
C ARG A 823 16.47 2.45 -33.63
N TRP A 824 15.48 1.58 -33.46
CA TRP A 824 15.62 0.13 -33.46
C TRP A 824 15.26 -0.48 -34.83
N ASP A 825 14.86 0.34 -35.81
CA ASP A 825 14.51 -0.09 -37.17
C ASP A 825 15.78 -0.24 -38.01
N LYS A 826 16.28 -1.48 -38.09
CA LYS A 826 17.56 -1.87 -38.69
C LYS A 826 18.73 -1.52 -37.76
N PRO A 827 19.41 -2.53 -37.22
CA PRO A 827 20.67 -2.31 -36.55
C PRO A 827 21.64 -1.75 -37.61
N ASP A 828 21.96 -0.46 -37.58
CA ASP A 828 23.03 0.06 -38.42
C ASP A 828 24.31 -0.66 -37.99
N GLU A 829 25.22 -0.99 -38.90
CA GLU A 829 26.50 -1.66 -38.57
C GLU A 829 27.32 -0.87 -37.50
N THR A 830 26.94 0.37 -37.22
CA THR A 830 27.47 1.26 -36.17
C THR A 830 26.75 1.17 -34.82
N ASP A 831 25.60 0.50 -34.71
CA ASP A 831 24.91 0.36 -33.42
C ASP A 831 25.69 -0.59 -32.52
N ALA A 832 26.03 -0.14 -31.32
CA ALA A 832 26.65 -0.98 -30.30
C ALA A 832 25.79 -2.23 -30.03
N GLU A 833 24.46 -2.15 -30.20
CA GLU A 833 23.58 -3.31 -30.17
C GLU A 833 23.40 -4.05 -31.50
N ALA A 834 23.64 -3.48 -32.69
CA ALA A 834 23.81 -4.29 -33.90
C ALA A 834 25.02 -5.19 -33.75
N GLN A 835 26.13 -4.64 -33.28
CA GLN A 835 27.35 -5.40 -33.05
C GLN A 835 27.16 -6.39 -31.91
N THR A 836 26.46 -6.01 -30.83
CA THR A 836 26.21 -6.93 -29.71
C THR A 836 25.14 -7.96 -30.06
N GLN A 837 24.05 -7.63 -30.74
CA GLN A 837 22.97 -8.55 -31.11
C GLN A 837 23.30 -9.40 -32.35
N SER A 838 24.03 -8.89 -33.34
CA SER A 838 24.65 -9.70 -34.39
C SER A 838 25.62 -10.68 -33.76
N GLN A 839 26.48 -10.26 -32.81
CA GLN A 839 27.32 -11.19 -32.05
C GLN A 839 26.57 -12.11 -31.07
N LEU A 840 25.33 -11.79 -30.66
CA LEU A 840 24.49 -12.64 -29.81
C LEU A 840 23.64 -13.64 -30.63
N ASN A 841 23.32 -13.31 -31.88
CA ASN A 841 22.44 -14.10 -32.75
C ASN A 841 23.21 -14.87 -33.85
N GLU A 842 24.38 -14.40 -34.28
CA GLU A 842 25.28 -15.12 -35.19
C GLU A 842 26.04 -16.19 -34.40
N LYS A 843 25.48 -17.41 -34.39
CA LYS A 843 25.99 -18.60 -33.68
C LYS A 843 26.31 -18.28 -32.22
N ARG A 844 25.39 -18.63 -31.31
CA ARG A 844 25.73 -18.94 -29.91
C ARG A 844 26.92 -19.90 -29.90
N ASP A 845 28.13 -19.38 -29.90
CA ASP A 845 29.30 -20.13 -29.55
C ASP A 845 29.16 -20.39 -28.05
N ASP A 846 29.21 -21.66 -27.62
CA ASP A 846 29.01 -22.05 -26.22
C ASP A 846 29.94 -21.26 -25.25
N ASN A 847 31.03 -20.70 -25.78
CA ASN A 847 32.00 -19.87 -25.07
C ASN A 847 31.47 -18.49 -24.61
N ASP A 848 30.37 -17.97 -25.15
CA ASP A 848 29.85 -16.62 -24.83
C ASP A 848 28.69 -16.62 -23.81
N THR A 849 28.48 -17.74 -23.12
CA THR A 849 27.46 -17.86 -22.08
C THR A 849 28.05 -18.32 -20.76
N VAL A 850 27.44 -17.89 -19.65
CA VAL A 850 27.76 -18.32 -18.30
C VAL A 850 26.47 -18.79 -17.64
N ASP A 851 26.48 -19.97 -17.02
CA ASP A 851 25.37 -20.45 -16.20
C ASP A 851 25.71 -20.27 -14.71
N TYR A 852 24.96 -19.40 -14.03
CA TYR A 852 25.11 -19.18 -12.59
C TYR A 852 24.27 -20.15 -11.74
N GLY A 853 23.46 -20.99 -12.35
CA GLY A 853 22.60 -21.98 -11.70
C GLY A 853 21.12 -21.92 -12.11
N TYR A 854 20.74 -21.00 -12.99
CA TYR A 854 19.37 -20.84 -13.49
C TYR A 854 19.31 -20.84 -15.03
N GLY A 855 20.33 -21.41 -15.68
CA GLY A 855 20.48 -21.53 -17.12
C GLY A 855 21.41 -20.47 -17.71
N ALA A 856 21.92 -20.77 -18.90
CA ALA A 856 22.87 -19.92 -19.64
C ALA A 856 22.35 -18.48 -19.83
N VAL A 857 23.18 -17.51 -19.43
CA VAL A 857 23.02 -16.09 -19.72
C VAL A 857 24.24 -15.59 -20.47
N SER A 858 24.07 -14.61 -21.37
CA SER A 858 25.21 -14.08 -22.14
C SER A 858 26.26 -13.44 -21.23
N SER A 859 27.52 -13.82 -21.42
CA SER A 859 28.68 -13.19 -20.77
C SER A 859 28.94 -11.79 -21.34
N LYS A 860 28.68 -11.60 -22.64
CA LYS A 860 28.84 -10.34 -23.37
C LYS A 860 27.82 -9.26 -23.01
N ALA A 861 26.60 -9.66 -22.63
CA ALA A 861 25.50 -8.73 -22.35
C ALA A 861 25.87 -7.64 -21.33
N VAL A 862 26.80 -7.91 -20.41
CA VAL A 862 27.15 -6.99 -19.33
C VAL A 862 27.93 -5.75 -19.81
N ASN A 863 28.54 -5.81 -21.00
CA ASN A 863 29.16 -4.66 -21.65
C ASN A 863 28.16 -3.82 -22.46
N SER A 864 26.90 -4.25 -22.58
CA SER A 864 25.88 -3.48 -23.31
C SER A 864 25.59 -2.15 -22.61
N PRO A 865 25.43 -1.05 -23.37
CA PRO A 865 24.92 0.20 -22.83
C PRO A 865 23.39 0.17 -22.57
N TYR A 866 22.72 -0.92 -22.93
CA TYR A 866 21.30 -1.18 -22.69
C TYR A 866 21.12 -2.38 -21.76
N LEU A 867 20.86 -2.11 -20.48
CA LEU A 867 20.75 -3.13 -19.41
C LEU A 867 19.50 -2.94 -18.52
N PRO A 868 18.28 -2.80 -19.08
CA PRO A 868 17.08 -2.58 -18.26
C PRO A 868 16.76 -3.75 -17.33
N PHE A 869 17.14 -4.98 -17.69
CA PHE A 869 16.93 -6.20 -16.90
C PHE A 869 18.17 -6.60 -16.07
N GLY A 870 19.16 -5.72 -16.00
CA GLY A 870 20.44 -5.99 -15.36
C GLY A 870 21.24 -7.11 -16.06
N ALA A 871 22.24 -7.62 -15.35
CA ALA A 871 23.18 -8.59 -15.88
C ALA A 871 23.80 -9.47 -14.77
N GLY A 872 24.56 -10.49 -15.18
CA GLY A 872 25.26 -11.41 -14.28
C GLY A 872 24.34 -12.31 -13.46
N ARG A 873 24.81 -12.78 -12.30
CA ARG A 873 24.09 -13.73 -11.44
C ARG A 873 22.70 -13.23 -10.97
N HIS A 874 22.54 -11.91 -10.85
CA HIS A 874 21.31 -11.26 -10.40
C HIS A 874 20.40 -10.76 -11.54
N ARG A 875 20.70 -11.08 -12.82
CA ARG A 875 19.86 -10.72 -13.98
C ARG A 875 18.40 -11.14 -13.78
N CYS A 876 17.46 -10.31 -14.24
CA CYS A 876 16.04 -10.62 -14.17
C CYS A 876 15.70 -11.92 -14.92
N VAL A 877 14.87 -12.78 -14.32
CA VAL A 877 14.34 -14.00 -14.96
C VAL A 877 12.98 -13.78 -15.63
N GLY A 878 12.28 -12.70 -15.29
CA GLY A 878 10.96 -12.36 -15.80
C GLY A 878 10.97 -11.48 -17.06
N GLU A 879 12.11 -11.32 -17.74
CA GLU A 879 12.22 -10.50 -18.95
C GLU A 879 11.23 -10.93 -20.04
N THR A 880 11.22 -12.23 -20.39
CA THR A 880 10.32 -12.78 -21.42
C THR A 880 8.85 -12.63 -21.03
N PHE A 881 8.53 -12.81 -19.75
CA PHE A 881 7.19 -12.57 -19.20
C PHE A 881 6.79 -11.09 -19.31
N ALA A 882 7.69 -10.16 -18.96
CA ALA A 882 7.42 -8.73 -19.01
C ALA A 882 7.16 -8.26 -20.45
N TYR A 883 7.96 -8.70 -21.43
CA TYR A 883 7.70 -8.41 -22.85
C TYR A 883 6.38 -9.02 -23.34
N ALA A 884 6.08 -10.26 -22.98
CA ALA A 884 4.80 -10.89 -23.35
C ALA A 884 3.60 -10.13 -22.75
N GLN A 885 3.69 -9.74 -21.47
CA GLN A 885 2.64 -9.02 -20.77
C GLN A 885 2.46 -7.60 -21.33
N LEU A 886 3.54 -6.82 -21.42
CA LEU A 886 3.50 -5.46 -21.99
C LEU A 886 3.06 -5.47 -23.45
N GLY A 887 3.56 -6.42 -24.25
CA GLY A 887 3.20 -6.58 -25.65
C GLY A 887 1.72 -6.91 -25.84
N ALA A 888 1.19 -7.85 -25.06
CA ALA A 888 -0.24 -8.20 -25.12
C ALA A 888 -1.14 -7.03 -24.68
N ILE A 889 -0.81 -6.36 -23.58
CA ILE A 889 -1.57 -5.20 -23.09
C ILE A 889 -1.51 -4.06 -24.11
N LEU A 890 -0.32 -3.71 -24.61
CA LEU A 890 -0.15 -2.65 -25.60
C LEU A 890 -0.91 -2.99 -26.89
N ALA A 891 -0.76 -4.20 -27.42
CA ALA A 891 -1.43 -4.60 -28.65
C ALA A 891 -2.96 -4.50 -28.51
N THR A 892 -3.50 -4.99 -27.39
CA THR A 892 -4.94 -4.91 -27.09
C THR A 892 -5.42 -3.47 -26.95
N MET A 893 -4.66 -2.63 -26.24
CA MET A 893 -4.99 -1.20 -26.06
C MET A 893 -4.97 -0.44 -27.39
N VAL A 894 -3.97 -0.68 -28.24
CA VAL A 894 -3.89 -0.12 -29.60
C VAL A 894 -5.07 -0.59 -30.44
N ARG A 895 -5.50 -1.85 -30.33
CA ARG A 895 -6.65 -2.38 -31.09
C ARG A 895 -7.98 -1.74 -30.69
N LEU A 896 -8.17 -1.48 -29.40
CA LEU A 896 -9.44 -0.99 -28.85
C LEU A 896 -9.56 0.53 -28.81
N LEU A 897 -8.43 1.24 -28.62
CA LEU A 897 -8.43 2.66 -28.26
C LEU A 897 -7.51 3.49 -29.15
N ARG A 898 -7.90 4.75 -29.33
CA ARG A 898 -7.00 5.87 -29.62
C ARG A 898 -6.81 6.67 -28.33
N TRP A 899 -5.64 7.26 -28.15
CA TRP A 899 -5.43 8.19 -27.05
C TRP A 899 -4.46 9.30 -27.42
N GLY A 900 -4.52 10.38 -26.65
CA GLY A 900 -3.67 11.55 -26.80
C GLY A 900 -3.52 12.29 -25.48
N GLN A 901 -2.78 13.39 -25.51
CA GLN A 901 -2.66 14.28 -24.37
C GLN A 901 -4.03 14.88 -23.98
N VAL A 902 -4.24 15.11 -22.67
CA VAL A 902 -5.39 15.89 -22.18
C VAL A 902 -5.21 17.37 -22.55
N ASP A 903 -3.99 17.89 -22.37
CA ASP A 903 -3.55 19.21 -22.82
C ASP A 903 -2.46 19.02 -23.89
N PRO A 904 -2.73 19.33 -25.17
CA PRO A 904 -1.78 19.16 -26.28
C PRO A 904 -0.44 19.89 -26.08
N GLY A 905 -0.38 20.94 -25.25
CA GLY A 905 0.85 21.69 -24.97
C GLY A 905 1.65 21.16 -23.78
N ALA A 906 1.10 20.24 -22.98
CA ALA A 906 1.77 19.73 -21.79
C ALA A 906 2.94 18.81 -22.17
N PRO A 907 4.11 18.94 -21.52
CA PRO A 907 5.21 17.99 -21.73
C PRO A 907 4.87 16.62 -21.13
N VAL A 908 5.62 15.60 -21.55
CA VAL A 908 5.60 14.29 -20.90
C VAL A 908 5.92 14.47 -19.40
N PRO A 909 5.14 13.88 -18.47
CA PRO A 909 5.36 14.05 -17.03
C PRO A 909 6.80 13.72 -16.60
N ALA A 910 7.29 14.42 -15.58
CA ALA A 910 8.57 14.10 -14.97
C ALA A 910 8.53 12.74 -14.24
N THR A 911 9.70 12.18 -13.95
CA THR A 911 9.83 10.92 -13.20
C THR A 911 9.87 11.18 -11.69
N ASP A 912 9.08 10.43 -10.92
CA ASP A 912 9.19 10.27 -9.48
C ASP A 912 10.27 9.23 -9.16
N TYR A 913 11.42 9.68 -8.65
CA TYR A 913 12.51 8.85 -8.13
C TYR A 913 12.49 8.71 -6.60
N SER A 914 11.45 9.21 -5.93
CA SER A 914 11.40 9.21 -4.47
C SER A 914 11.23 7.80 -3.90
N SER A 915 10.64 6.88 -4.67
CA SER A 915 10.56 5.45 -4.36
C SER A 915 11.74 4.70 -4.97
N MET A 916 11.95 3.43 -4.59
CA MET A 916 13.00 2.60 -5.21
C MET A 916 12.77 2.39 -6.72
N PHE A 917 11.52 2.52 -7.17
CA PHE A 917 11.12 2.33 -8.55
C PHE A 917 10.77 3.66 -9.19
N SER A 918 11.37 3.91 -10.35
CA SER A 918 11.10 5.07 -11.19
C SER A 918 9.71 4.94 -11.79
N ARG A 919 8.85 5.94 -11.58
CA ARG A 919 7.49 5.99 -12.15
C ARG A 919 7.15 7.41 -12.60
N PRO A 920 6.13 7.62 -13.44
CA PRO A 920 5.67 8.98 -13.74
C PRO A 920 5.16 9.69 -12.48
N MET A 921 5.32 11.01 -12.42
CA MET A 921 4.64 11.84 -11.44
C MET A 921 3.12 11.71 -11.60
N HIS A 922 2.42 11.52 -10.48
CA HIS A 922 0.96 11.38 -10.46
C HIS A 922 0.24 12.73 -10.29
N PRO A 923 -0.97 12.90 -10.86
CA PRO A 923 -1.68 11.93 -11.72
C PRO A 923 -1.12 11.89 -13.15
N ALA A 924 -1.08 10.71 -13.76
CA ALA A 924 -0.57 10.49 -15.11
C ALA A 924 -1.74 10.32 -16.10
N THR A 925 -2.29 11.44 -16.58
CA THR A 925 -3.56 11.43 -17.31
C THR A 925 -3.42 11.35 -18.83
N ILE A 926 -4.33 10.62 -19.49
CA ILE A 926 -4.50 10.60 -20.95
C ILE A 926 -5.96 10.84 -21.32
N LYS A 927 -6.19 11.35 -22.54
CA LYS A 927 -7.51 11.40 -23.17
C LYS A 927 -7.65 10.21 -24.12
N TRP A 928 -8.63 9.35 -23.89
CA TRP A 928 -8.87 8.14 -24.68
C TRP A 928 -10.18 8.24 -25.48
N GLN A 929 -10.26 7.50 -26.58
CA GLN A 929 -11.44 7.34 -27.43
C GLN A 929 -11.50 5.88 -27.93
N ARG A 930 -12.68 5.25 -27.99
CA ARG A 930 -12.84 3.94 -28.63
C ARG A 930 -12.54 4.04 -30.12
N ARG A 931 -11.90 3.01 -30.69
CA ARG A 931 -11.70 2.91 -32.13
C ARG A 931 -12.97 2.53 -32.89
N HIS A 932 -13.84 1.77 -32.23
CA HIS A 932 -15.05 1.17 -32.78
C HIS A 932 -16.25 1.40 -31.87
#